data_AF-A0A7C6EF12-F1
#
_entry.id   AF-A0A7C6EF12-F1
#
_cell.length_a   1.000
_cell.length_b   1.000
_cell.length_c   1.000
_cell.angle_alpha   90.00
_cell.angle_beta   90.00
_cell.angle_gamma   90.00
#
_symmetry.space_group_name_H-M   'P 1'
#
loop_
_entity.id
_entity.type
_entity.pdbx_description
1 polymer ?
#
loop_
_entity_poly.entity_id
_entity_poly.type
_entity_poly.pdbx_seq_one_letter_code
_entity_poly.pdbx_strand_id
1 'polypeptide(L)'
;MKGGIKAQMRKRLFQKKHFSLIIFLIIFLISPFSSSRVLAMIRNNPSWIQSNEGLSNKNINCIVIDPQNTQIIYAGTNKGVYKSINGGESWGEFNNELQNINITALAIDPTNSELVYAGTYGNLYMSDDEGRTWKSIKNNLPNMWRVNSIVINIKNTQEIYIATYTGIFKSTDSGKSWFKLIKGIENIYGISSVLVGSENTKLLFAATYENGIFRSNDGGSSWNQINNGLQTLKILSLCMDPLNNALLYAGTDSGVYKSTNQGEEWELANSGIPVAANINSFAIDPQNTQIIYAGTNKGVYKSINGGESWGEFNDGLQDLDISSVTVNPQNAKIIYAGTWGSGVFKMVQSSASVLDHFVFNYIDNQTANTPFNVMITAKDSSGNTVTGFTGTVTITVNKGSITPTTTTNFVNGVLSNFSVTIPTANTGVTITATSQDGKTGTSNSFNVNPVITASAGSGGSISPSGTVSVNYGDSKTFTITPDKGYKISDVKVDGKSVGAVSTYTFQNVTANHTIEATFENNEIVIVLQVGQTTFIVNGGVSILDSPPIIKNGRTLLPIRPVVEALGGTVSWDGTEKKVTVTLGSTTIELWIGKNTARVNGTDTPIDSTNSKVVPEIINGRTMLPLRFVTENLGCELQWDPNTKTITITYQG
;
A
#
# COMPACT_ATOMS: atom_id res chain seq x y z
N MET A 1 -40.19 69.34 26.49
CA MET A 1 -39.62 70.53 25.81
C MET A 1 -38.12 70.31 25.62
N LYS A 2 -37.61 70.73 24.44
CA LYS A 2 -36.20 70.78 23.97
C LYS A 2 -35.23 71.19 25.10
N GLY A 3 -33.94 70.81 25.17
CA GLY A 3 -32.94 70.33 24.21
C GLY A 3 -31.56 70.87 24.66
N GLY A 4 -30.45 70.30 24.19
CA GLY A 4 -29.07 70.85 24.33
C GLY A 4 -28.12 69.94 25.13
N ILE A 5 -27.35 69.02 24.52
CA ILE A 5 -26.10 69.15 23.74
C ILE A 5 -24.81 69.27 24.60
N LYS A 6 -24.00 68.20 24.49
CA LYS A 6 -22.52 68.03 24.57
C LYS A 6 -21.76 68.32 25.88
N ALA A 7 -21.03 67.29 26.33
CA ALA A 7 -19.66 67.43 26.83
C ALA A 7 -18.85 66.13 26.66
N GLN A 8 -17.66 66.25 26.05
CA GLN A 8 -16.66 65.20 25.83
C GLN A 8 -15.72 65.02 27.04
N MET A 9 -15.45 63.74 27.34
CA MET A 9 -14.29 63.07 27.97
C MET A 9 -13.28 63.85 28.85
N ARG A 10 -13.17 63.36 30.10
CA ARG A 10 -12.03 63.39 31.04
C ARG A 10 -11.93 61.96 31.62
N LYS A 11 -10.84 61.20 31.56
CA LYS A 11 -9.69 61.15 32.50
C LYS A 11 -8.85 59.92 32.06
N ARG A 12 -7.53 60.02 31.83
CA ARG A 12 -6.41 59.89 32.82
C ARG A 12 -6.38 58.53 33.52
N LEU A 13 -5.28 57.81 33.74
CA LEU A 13 -3.85 57.83 33.38
C LEU A 13 -3.22 56.67 34.24
N PHE A 14 -2.20 55.94 33.75
CA PHE A 14 -1.22 55.09 34.51
C PHE A 14 -1.72 53.76 35.11
N GLN A 15 -1.00 52.62 35.08
CA GLN A 15 0.45 52.32 35.18
C GLN A 15 0.88 51.10 34.29
N LYS A 16 2.03 51.15 33.58
CA LYS A 16 3.35 50.44 33.82
C LYS A 16 3.24 48.90 34.03
N LYS A 17 4.07 47.97 33.52
CA LYS A 17 5.32 47.90 32.72
C LYS A 17 5.65 46.38 32.53
N HIS A 18 6.55 46.04 31.57
CA HIS A 18 7.25 44.74 31.31
C HIS A 18 6.51 43.75 30.36
N PHE A 19 7.03 43.24 29.23
CA PHE A 19 8.38 42.78 28.86
C PHE A 19 8.68 42.87 27.32
N SER A 20 9.98 42.96 26.98
CA SER A 20 10.71 43.09 25.68
C SER A 20 10.29 42.17 24.50
N LEU A 21 10.18 42.60 23.23
CA LEU A 21 11.20 42.89 22.16
C LEU A 21 12.09 41.65 21.82
N ILE A 22 12.13 41.11 20.58
CA ILE A 22 13.06 41.51 19.50
C ILE A 22 12.67 40.83 18.16
N ILE A 23 12.63 41.63 17.08
CA ILE A 23 12.64 41.25 15.66
C ILE A 23 14.07 41.52 15.15
N PHE A 24 14.68 40.58 14.42
CA PHE A 24 15.90 40.85 13.64
C PHE A 24 15.78 40.33 12.20
N LEU A 25 16.27 41.17 11.30
CA LEU A 25 16.15 41.21 9.86
C LEU A 25 17.50 40.82 9.24
N ILE A 26 17.54 39.97 8.20
CA ILE A 26 18.67 39.94 7.25
C ILE A 26 18.14 39.65 5.83
N ILE A 27 18.32 40.65 4.96
CA ILE A 27 18.32 40.57 3.49
C ILE A 27 19.80 40.61 3.06
N PHE A 28 20.20 39.72 2.13
CA PHE A 28 21.37 39.93 1.27
C PHE A 28 21.06 39.47 -0.16
N LEU A 29 21.68 40.16 -1.11
CA LEU A 29 21.36 40.36 -2.52
C LEU A 29 22.28 39.54 -3.46
N ILE A 30 21.79 39.30 -4.71
CA ILE A 30 22.49 38.95 -5.98
C ILE A 30 22.42 37.47 -6.45
N SER A 31 21.81 37.29 -7.64
CA SER A 31 21.60 36.07 -8.46
C SER A 31 22.84 35.66 -9.31
N PRO A 32 22.83 34.68 -10.25
CA PRO A 32 21.88 33.59 -10.54
C PRO A 32 22.57 32.20 -10.66
N PHE A 33 22.10 31.16 -9.98
CA PHE A 33 22.42 29.78 -10.37
C PHE A 33 21.20 28.89 -10.21
N SER A 34 20.91 28.19 -11.31
CA SER A 34 19.90 27.16 -11.53
C SER A 34 19.47 26.40 -10.27
N SER A 35 18.25 26.65 -9.81
CA SER A 35 17.54 25.78 -8.86
C SER A 35 16.44 24.97 -9.55
N SER A 36 16.75 24.40 -10.71
CA SER A 36 16.07 23.20 -11.19
C SER A 36 16.53 22.00 -10.34
N ARG A 37 16.12 21.92 -9.06
CA ARG A 37 16.05 20.68 -8.23
C ARG A 37 15.63 20.82 -6.75
N VAL A 38 15.06 21.95 -6.29
CA VAL A 38 14.58 22.06 -4.89
C VAL A 38 13.12 22.57 -4.77
N LEU A 39 12.30 22.40 -5.82
CA LEU A 39 10.86 22.69 -5.76
C LEU A 39 10.01 21.63 -6.49
N ALA A 40 10.36 20.35 -6.29
CA ALA A 40 9.58 19.20 -6.75
C ALA A 40 8.93 18.42 -5.57
N MET A 41 8.58 19.12 -4.50
CA MET A 41 7.65 18.61 -3.49
C MET A 41 6.58 19.68 -3.26
N ILE A 42 5.33 19.24 -3.25
CA ILE A 42 4.08 20.01 -3.18
C ILE A 42 3.54 20.44 -4.55
N ARG A 43 2.78 19.52 -5.19
CA ARG A 43 1.49 19.78 -5.85
C ARG A 43 0.93 18.44 -6.36
N ASN A 44 0.16 17.73 -5.51
CA ASN A 44 -0.86 16.78 -5.98
C ASN A 44 -2.19 17.52 -6.24
N ASN A 45 -2.12 18.80 -6.61
CA ASN A 45 -3.27 19.54 -7.09
C ASN A 45 -3.31 19.37 -8.61
N PRO A 46 -4.48 19.11 -9.21
CA PRO A 46 -4.59 19.04 -10.65
C PRO A 46 -4.15 20.37 -11.25
N SER A 47 -3.18 20.31 -12.15
CA SER A 47 -2.67 21.46 -12.90
C SER A 47 -2.79 21.21 -14.39
N TRP A 48 -2.86 22.28 -15.16
CA TRP A 48 -2.74 22.24 -16.60
C TRP A 48 -1.32 21.81 -17.00
N ILE A 49 -1.25 20.93 -17.99
CA ILE A 49 0.00 20.46 -18.59
C ILE A 49 -0.08 20.76 -20.08
N GLN A 50 1.03 21.21 -20.68
CA GLN A 50 1.11 21.38 -22.13
C GLN A 50 0.88 20.04 -22.84
N SER A 51 0.05 20.08 -23.87
CA SER A 51 -0.41 18.95 -24.68
C SER A 51 -0.12 19.30 -26.14
N ASN A 52 1.18 19.44 -26.44
CA ASN A 52 1.68 20.14 -27.64
C ASN A 52 2.62 19.32 -28.52
N GLU A 53 2.87 18.04 -28.20
CA GLU A 53 3.74 17.23 -29.04
C GLU A 53 3.18 17.18 -30.47
N GLY A 54 3.91 17.71 -31.45
CA GLY A 54 3.45 17.88 -32.83
C GLY A 54 2.61 19.13 -33.14
N LEU A 55 2.31 19.97 -32.14
CA LEU A 55 1.40 21.13 -32.23
C LEU A 55 1.97 22.44 -31.61
N SER A 56 3.25 22.44 -31.23
CA SER A 56 3.90 23.59 -30.58
C SER A 56 3.86 24.89 -31.38
N ASN A 57 3.71 26.02 -30.67
CA ASN A 57 3.71 27.39 -31.20
C ASN A 57 2.65 27.63 -32.29
N LYS A 58 1.46 27.09 -32.10
CA LYS A 58 0.30 27.32 -32.97
C LYS A 58 -0.78 28.04 -32.20
N ASN A 59 -1.45 28.96 -32.89
CA ASN A 59 -2.64 29.62 -32.35
C ASN A 59 -3.78 28.62 -32.48
N ILE A 60 -4.37 28.24 -31.36
CA ILE A 60 -5.55 27.37 -31.35
C ILE A 60 -6.76 28.27 -31.40
N ASN A 61 -7.66 28.05 -32.35
CA ASN A 61 -8.91 28.80 -32.45
C ASN A 61 -10.10 28.03 -31.90
N CYS A 62 -10.08 26.69 -32.02
CA CYS A 62 -11.14 25.82 -31.54
C CYS A 62 -10.59 24.41 -31.27
N ILE A 63 -11.21 23.71 -30.32
CA ILE A 63 -10.94 22.30 -30.00
C ILE A 63 -12.28 21.57 -29.96
N VAL A 64 -12.37 20.43 -30.65
CA VAL A 64 -13.53 19.54 -30.61
C VAL A 64 -13.08 18.11 -30.29
N ILE A 65 -13.85 17.42 -29.47
CA ILE A 65 -13.61 16.04 -29.06
C ILE A 65 -14.66 15.17 -29.72
N ASP A 66 -14.25 14.05 -30.30
CA ASP A 66 -15.18 13.08 -30.86
C ASP A 66 -16.04 12.46 -29.74
N PRO A 67 -17.38 12.58 -29.80
CA PRO A 67 -18.26 12.08 -28.76
C PRO A 67 -18.34 10.55 -28.70
N GLN A 68 -17.97 9.84 -29.77
CA GLN A 68 -17.96 8.37 -29.81
C GLN A 68 -16.61 7.81 -29.36
N ASN A 69 -15.51 8.47 -29.72
CA ASN A 69 -14.17 8.09 -29.32
C ASN A 69 -13.39 9.27 -28.75
N THR A 70 -13.40 9.44 -27.44
CA THR A 70 -12.80 10.60 -26.78
C THR A 70 -11.26 10.62 -26.79
N GLN A 71 -10.60 9.63 -27.39
CA GLN A 71 -9.18 9.68 -27.74
C GLN A 71 -8.92 10.52 -29.00
N ILE A 72 -9.93 10.67 -29.86
CA ILE A 72 -9.88 11.48 -31.06
C ILE A 72 -10.26 12.92 -30.73
N ILE A 73 -9.34 13.84 -31.00
CA ILE A 73 -9.50 15.27 -30.74
C ILE A 73 -8.96 16.02 -31.94
N TYR A 74 -9.69 17.05 -32.37
CA TYR A 74 -9.24 17.96 -33.43
C TYR A 74 -9.01 19.36 -32.87
N ALA A 75 -7.89 19.97 -33.28
CA ALA A 75 -7.56 21.35 -33.01
C ALA A 75 -7.53 22.14 -34.32
N GLY A 76 -8.36 23.18 -34.40
CA GLY A 76 -8.34 24.14 -35.49
C GLY A 76 -7.32 25.22 -35.21
N THR A 77 -6.33 25.36 -36.10
CA THR A 77 -5.20 26.27 -35.88
C THR A 77 -5.09 27.34 -36.96
N ASN A 78 -4.17 28.30 -36.78
CA ASN A 78 -3.76 29.23 -37.83
C ASN A 78 -2.99 28.56 -39.01
N LYS A 79 -2.74 27.25 -38.97
CA LYS A 79 -1.97 26.49 -39.96
C LYS A 79 -2.68 25.25 -40.51
N GLY A 80 -3.97 25.10 -40.23
CA GLY A 80 -4.79 23.97 -40.66
C GLY A 80 -5.33 23.18 -39.47
N VAL A 81 -5.85 21.99 -39.76
CA VAL A 81 -6.40 21.07 -38.74
C VAL A 81 -5.31 20.12 -38.26
N TYR A 82 -5.22 19.95 -36.95
CA TYR A 82 -4.41 18.93 -36.31
C TYR A 82 -5.33 17.95 -35.58
N LYS A 83 -4.93 16.68 -35.55
CA LYS A 83 -5.69 15.60 -34.90
C LYS A 83 -4.79 14.85 -33.93
N SER A 84 -5.33 14.55 -32.76
CA SER A 84 -4.80 13.57 -31.82
C SER A 84 -5.63 12.29 -31.91
N ILE A 85 -4.99 11.13 -31.74
CA ILE A 85 -5.63 9.81 -31.62
C ILE A 85 -5.41 9.15 -30.25
N ASN A 86 -4.75 9.85 -29.33
CA ASN A 86 -4.36 9.37 -27.99
C ASN A 86 -4.71 10.39 -26.91
N GLY A 87 -5.87 11.04 -27.04
CA GLY A 87 -6.38 11.93 -25.99
C GLY A 87 -5.48 13.15 -25.72
N GLY A 88 -4.91 13.73 -26.77
CA GLY A 88 -4.08 14.94 -26.71
C GLY A 88 -2.64 14.69 -26.26
N GLU A 89 -2.17 13.45 -26.15
CA GLU A 89 -0.75 13.21 -25.84
C GLU A 89 0.14 13.68 -27.00
N SER A 90 -0.26 13.39 -28.25
CA SER A 90 0.45 13.82 -29.45
C SER A 90 -0.51 14.19 -30.58
N TRP A 91 -0.06 15.08 -31.47
CA TRP A 91 -0.85 15.63 -32.56
C TRP A 91 -0.16 15.43 -33.91
N GLY A 92 -0.94 15.07 -34.92
CA GLY A 92 -0.51 15.00 -36.32
C GLY A 92 -1.23 16.05 -37.17
N GLU A 93 -0.60 16.42 -38.29
CA GLU A 93 -1.22 17.26 -39.32
C GLU A 93 -2.27 16.45 -40.10
N PHE A 94 -3.52 16.90 -40.06
CA PHE A 94 -4.66 16.29 -40.75
C PHE A 94 -5.30 17.38 -41.62
N ASN A 95 -4.46 17.98 -42.47
CA ASN A 95 -4.73 19.24 -43.15
C ASN A 95 -4.45 19.17 -44.66
N ASN A 96 -4.50 18.00 -45.31
CA ASN A 96 -4.41 17.94 -46.77
C ASN A 96 -5.52 18.83 -47.37
N GLU A 97 -5.17 19.69 -48.33
CA GLU A 97 -6.03 20.79 -48.86
C GLU A 97 -6.33 21.96 -47.90
N LEU A 98 -5.89 21.89 -46.63
CA LEU A 98 -6.04 22.92 -45.60
C LEU A 98 -4.70 23.47 -45.06
N GLN A 99 -3.59 23.16 -45.72
CA GLN A 99 -2.26 23.60 -45.28
C GLN A 99 -2.18 25.13 -45.29
N ASN A 100 -1.69 25.71 -44.18
CA ASN A 100 -1.60 27.17 -43.98
C ASN A 100 -2.94 27.92 -44.05
N ILE A 101 -4.07 27.22 -43.94
CA ILE A 101 -5.38 27.85 -43.85
C ILE A 101 -5.76 28.04 -42.38
N ASN A 102 -6.27 29.23 -42.05
CA ASN A 102 -6.73 29.54 -40.70
C ASN A 102 -8.10 28.91 -40.44
N ILE A 103 -8.15 27.93 -39.55
CA ILE A 103 -9.35 27.19 -39.19
C ILE A 103 -10.05 27.91 -38.04
N THR A 104 -11.25 28.44 -38.30
CA THR A 104 -11.97 29.31 -37.37
C THR A 104 -13.10 28.60 -36.63
N ALA A 105 -13.57 27.46 -37.13
CA ALA A 105 -14.56 26.61 -36.49
C ALA A 105 -14.37 25.15 -36.90
N LEU A 106 -14.69 24.22 -36.01
CA LEU A 106 -14.72 22.78 -36.27
C LEU A 106 -16.01 22.18 -35.70
N ALA A 107 -16.51 21.13 -36.35
CA ALA A 107 -17.58 20.29 -35.83
C ALA A 107 -17.39 18.85 -36.30
N ILE A 108 -17.72 17.88 -35.44
CA ILE A 108 -17.70 16.44 -35.73
C ILE A 108 -19.15 15.97 -35.74
N ASP A 109 -19.53 15.16 -36.72
CA ASP A 109 -20.86 14.54 -36.71
C ASP A 109 -21.00 13.62 -35.48
N PRO A 110 -22.02 13.83 -34.62
CA PRO A 110 -22.14 13.09 -33.38
C PRO A 110 -22.44 11.60 -33.60
N THR A 111 -22.92 11.22 -34.79
CA THR A 111 -23.28 9.86 -35.19
C THR A 111 -22.28 9.22 -36.16
N ASN A 112 -21.34 9.99 -36.71
CA ASN A 112 -20.30 9.49 -37.60
C ASN A 112 -18.94 10.21 -37.41
N SER A 113 -18.00 9.56 -36.72
CA SER A 113 -16.64 10.05 -36.48
C SER A 113 -15.81 10.37 -37.73
N GLU A 114 -16.16 9.82 -38.90
CA GLU A 114 -15.47 10.10 -40.16
C GLU A 114 -15.82 11.48 -40.74
N LEU A 115 -17.00 12.00 -40.40
CA LEU A 115 -17.52 13.27 -40.90
C LEU A 115 -17.10 14.43 -40.00
N VAL A 116 -16.22 15.27 -40.52
CA VAL A 116 -15.70 16.45 -39.83
C VAL A 116 -15.83 17.67 -40.73
N TYR A 117 -16.26 18.80 -40.16
CA TYR A 117 -16.46 20.05 -40.88
C TYR A 117 -15.49 21.11 -40.37
N ALA A 118 -14.91 21.89 -41.26
CA ALA A 118 -13.96 22.95 -40.95
C ALA A 118 -14.34 24.27 -41.63
N GLY A 119 -14.59 25.29 -40.80
CA GLY A 119 -14.84 26.66 -41.24
C GLY A 119 -13.55 27.46 -41.32
N THR A 120 -13.47 28.35 -42.32
CA THR A 120 -12.29 29.20 -42.55
C THR A 120 -12.71 30.65 -42.81
N TYR A 121 -11.73 31.51 -43.10
CA TYR A 121 -12.01 32.74 -43.84
C TYR A 121 -12.40 32.39 -45.28
N GLY A 122 -13.54 32.85 -45.77
CA GLY A 122 -13.94 32.68 -47.17
C GLY A 122 -14.57 31.34 -47.57
N ASN A 123 -14.44 30.28 -46.77
CA ASN A 123 -14.74 28.92 -47.21
C ASN A 123 -15.21 27.99 -46.07
N LEU A 124 -15.76 26.84 -46.46
CA LEU A 124 -16.21 25.75 -45.60
C LEU A 124 -15.79 24.43 -46.24
N TYR A 125 -15.22 23.54 -45.44
CA TYR A 125 -14.73 22.23 -45.87
C TYR A 125 -15.38 21.10 -45.09
N MET A 126 -15.41 19.93 -45.71
CA MET A 126 -15.83 18.67 -45.11
C MET A 126 -14.78 17.60 -45.41
N SER A 127 -14.52 16.78 -44.40
CA SER A 127 -13.82 15.51 -44.51
C SER A 127 -14.83 14.37 -44.37
N ASP A 128 -14.67 13.33 -45.18
CA ASP A 128 -15.35 12.04 -45.09
C ASP A 128 -14.40 10.89 -44.74
N ASP A 129 -13.19 11.18 -44.25
CA ASP A 129 -12.15 10.21 -43.92
C ASP A 129 -11.40 10.52 -42.62
N GLU A 130 -12.13 11.06 -41.62
CA GLU A 130 -11.61 11.48 -40.31
C GLU A 130 -10.47 12.52 -40.35
N GLY A 131 -10.60 13.50 -41.23
CA GLY A 131 -9.73 14.67 -41.39
C GLY A 131 -8.50 14.42 -42.25
N ARG A 132 -8.36 13.27 -42.91
CA ARG A 132 -7.17 12.99 -43.75
C ARG A 132 -7.20 13.81 -45.03
N THR A 133 -8.37 14.01 -45.64
CA THR A 133 -8.57 14.86 -46.82
C THR A 133 -9.78 15.77 -46.64
N TRP A 134 -9.75 16.94 -47.28
CA TRP A 134 -10.77 17.97 -47.12
C TRP A 134 -11.27 18.46 -48.47
N LYS A 135 -12.59 18.58 -48.60
CA LYS A 135 -13.27 19.05 -49.81
C LYS A 135 -14.06 20.31 -49.48
N SER A 136 -13.93 21.34 -50.30
CA SER A 136 -14.76 22.55 -50.14
C SER A 136 -16.22 22.18 -50.40
N ILE A 137 -17.10 22.55 -49.47
CA ILE A 137 -18.55 22.37 -49.55
C ILE A 137 -19.28 23.72 -49.54
N LYS A 138 -18.58 24.77 -49.98
CA LYS A 138 -19.13 26.12 -50.08
C LYS A 138 -20.30 26.19 -51.07
N ASN A 139 -20.19 25.48 -52.19
CA ASN A 139 -21.22 25.37 -53.24
C ASN A 139 -21.94 26.70 -53.54
N ASN A 140 -23.20 26.84 -53.09
CA ASN A 140 -24.06 27.99 -53.33
C ASN A 140 -24.00 29.09 -52.24
N LEU A 141 -23.10 28.96 -51.26
CA LEU A 141 -22.90 29.98 -50.25
C LEU A 141 -22.25 31.23 -50.88
N PRO A 142 -22.73 32.44 -50.53
CA PRO A 142 -22.14 33.68 -51.00
C PRO A 142 -20.70 33.83 -50.47
N ASN A 143 -20.00 34.88 -50.91
CA ASN A 143 -18.73 35.23 -50.31
C ASN A 143 -18.93 35.55 -48.81
N MET A 144 -18.53 34.60 -47.97
CA MET A 144 -18.61 34.69 -46.51
C MET A 144 -17.24 35.09 -45.98
N TRP A 145 -17.14 36.17 -45.21
CA TRP A 145 -15.82 36.61 -44.72
C TRP A 145 -15.18 35.62 -43.75
N ARG A 146 -15.96 35.08 -42.82
CA ARG A 146 -15.49 34.15 -41.77
C ARG A 146 -16.63 33.26 -41.31
N VAL A 147 -16.36 31.96 -41.14
CA VAL A 147 -17.24 31.02 -40.43
C VAL A 147 -16.87 31.03 -38.95
N ASN A 148 -17.78 31.46 -38.09
CA ASN A 148 -17.51 31.61 -36.64
C ASN A 148 -17.99 30.40 -35.83
N SER A 149 -19.04 29.70 -36.27
CA SER A 149 -19.56 28.52 -35.58
C SER A 149 -20.21 27.57 -36.58
N ILE A 150 -20.10 26.26 -36.31
CA ILE A 150 -20.75 25.17 -37.04
C ILE A 150 -21.46 24.31 -35.98
N VAL A 151 -22.75 24.09 -36.15
CA VAL A 151 -23.54 23.23 -35.26
C VAL A 151 -24.31 22.21 -36.07
N ILE A 152 -24.23 20.95 -35.65
CA ILE A 152 -24.93 19.82 -36.26
C ILE A 152 -26.11 19.45 -35.36
N ASN A 153 -27.29 19.30 -35.94
CA ASN A 153 -28.46 18.86 -35.19
C ASN A 153 -28.29 17.39 -34.77
N ILE A 154 -28.21 17.13 -33.47
CA ILE A 154 -28.01 15.79 -32.91
C ILE A 154 -29.15 14.81 -33.19
N LYS A 155 -30.37 15.29 -33.48
CA LYS A 155 -31.53 14.45 -33.83
C LYS A 155 -31.65 14.20 -35.33
N ASN A 156 -30.96 14.98 -36.16
CA ASN A 156 -30.92 14.85 -37.61
C ASN A 156 -29.62 15.45 -38.16
N THR A 157 -28.58 14.62 -38.31
CA THR A 157 -27.23 15.11 -38.60
C THR A 157 -27.05 15.66 -40.03
N GLN A 158 -28.03 15.45 -40.91
CA GLN A 158 -28.06 16.12 -42.22
C GLN A 158 -28.36 17.63 -42.10
N GLU A 159 -28.92 18.05 -40.97
CA GLU A 159 -29.26 19.42 -40.67
C GLU A 159 -28.11 20.12 -39.95
N ILE A 160 -27.48 21.08 -40.65
CA ILE A 160 -26.27 21.78 -40.19
C ILE A 160 -26.54 23.28 -40.25
N TYR A 161 -26.16 23.97 -39.19
CA TYR A 161 -26.23 25.42 -39.09
C TYR A 161 -24.82 26.00 -39.04
N ILE A 162 -24.58 27.07 -39.80
CA ILE A 162 -23.32 27.82 -39.75
C ILE A 162 -23.60 29.29 -39.44
N ALA A 163 -22.86 29.82 -38.48
CA ALA A 163 -22.80 31.25 -38.21
C ALA A 163 -21.62 31.84 -38.98
N THR A 164 -21.88 32.88 -39.77
CA THR A 164 -20.84 33.60 -40.52
C THR A 164 -20.91 35.09 -40.24
N TYR A 165 -19.88 35.83 -40.67
CA TYR A 165 -19.93 37.30 -40.65
C TYR A 165 -21.11 37.88 -41.44
N THR A 166 -21.61 37.19 -42.46
CA THR A 166 -22.65 37.70 -43.39
C THR A 166 -24.06 37.18 -43.11
N GLY A 167 -24.23 36.38 -42.05
CA GLY A 167 -25.52 35.80 -41.64
C GLY A 167 -25.42 34.32 -41.27
N ILE A 168 -26.58 33.72 -41.02
CA ILE A 168 -26.74 32.32 -40.64
C ILE A 168 -27.18 31.52 -41.86
N PHE A 169 -26.59 30.35 -42.07
CA PHE A 169 -27.00 29.44 -43.15
C PHE A 169 -27.33 28.06 -42.59
N LYS A 170 -28.26 27.39 -43.26
CA LYS A 170 -28.73 26.06 -42.93
C LYS A 170 -28.57 25.13 -44.11
N SER A 171 -28.06 23.93 -43.87
CA SER A 171 -28.12 22.80 -44.78
C SER A 171 -29.13 21.79 -44.24
N THR A 172 -29.77 21.03 -45.14
CA THR A 172 -30.61 19.86 -44.80
C THR A 172 -30.12 18.57 -45.46
N ASP A 173 -28.96 18.60 -46.10
CA ASP A 173 -28.40 17.53 -46.93
C ASP A 173 -26.90 17.28 -46.64
N SER A 174 -26.48 17.48 -45.39
CA SER A 174 -25.09 17.31 -44.91
C SER A 174 -24.08 18.23 -45.60
N GLY A 175 -24.47 19.48 -45.86
CA GLY A 175 -23.60 20.54 -46.38
C GLY A 175 -23.49 20.58 -47.91
N LYS A 176 -24.31 19.80 -48.63
CA LYS A 176 -24.31 19.82 -50.10
C LYS A 176 -24.98 21.09 -50.64
N SER A 177 -26.00 21.61 -49.95
CA SER A 177 -26.64 22.89 -50.31
C SER A 177 -27.00 23.72 -49.07
N TRP A 178 -27.02 25.04 -49.24
CA TRP A 178 -27.19 25.98 -48.13
C TRP A 178 -28.28 27.00 -48.38
N PHE A 179 -29.06 27.30 -47.35
CA PHE A 179 -30.11 28.31 -47.35
C PHE A 179 -29.79 29.39 -46.33
N LYS A 180 -29.81 30.66 -46.75
CA LYS A 180 -29.63 31.79 -45.82
C LYS A 180 -30.88 31.97 -44.98
N LEU A 181 -30.73 31.99 -43.66
CA LEU A 181 -31.77 32.34 -42.71
C LEU A 181 -31.69 33.85 -42.49
N ILE A 182 -32.72 34.60 -42.89
CA ILE A 182 -32.60 36.07 -43.01
C ILE A 182 -33.72 36.87 -42.33
N LYS A 183 -34.92 36.29 -42.16
CA LYS A 183 -36.08 37.04 -41.65
C LYS A 183 -35.89 37.44 -40.18
N GLY A 184 -35.91 38.74 -39.91
CA GLY A 184 -35.63 39.33 -38.59
C GLY A 184 -34.13 39.59 -38.31
N ILE A 185 -33.24 39.25 -39.25
CA ILE A 185 -31.79 39.48 -39.18
C ILE A 185 -31.21 39.98 -40.53
N GLU A 186 -32.02 40.70 -41.31
CA GLU A 186 -31.74 41.03 -42.72
C GLU A 186 -30.45 41.83 -42.94
N ASN A 187 -30.09 42.69 -41.98
CA ASN A 187 -28.92 43.57 -42.02
C ASN A 187 -27.95 43.32 -40.87
N ILE A 188 -28.00 42.13 -40.27
CA ILE A 188 -27.16 41.78 -39.13
C ILE A 188 -25.90 41.07 -39.64
N TYR A 189 -24.75 41.66 -39.31
CA TYR A 189 -23.42 41.14 -39.61
C TYR A 189 -22.73 40.67 -38.32
N GLY A 190 -21.67 39.88 -38.48
CA GLY A 190 -20.85 39.45 -37.36
C GLY A 190 -21.57 38.47 -36.42
N ILE A 191 -22.22 37.43 -36.96
CA ILE A 191 -22.80 36.37 -36.13
C ILE A 191 -21.66 35.57 -35.51
N SER A 192 -21.51 35.63 -34.20
CA SER A 192 -20.40 35.01 -33.45
C SER A 192 -20.66 33.54 -33.12
N SER A 193 -21.91 33.18 -32.84
CA SER A 193 -22.29 31.79 -32.52
C SER A 193 -23.73 31.49 -32.95
N VAL A 194 -24.02 30.22 -33.23
CA VAL A 194 -25.36 29.67 -33.39
C VAL A 194 -25.48 28.44 -32.50
N LEU A 195 -26.66 28.21 -31.90
CA LEU A 195 -26.98 27.04 -31.09
C LEU A 195 -28.32 26.44 -31.53
N VAL A 196 -28.46 25.12 -31.37
CA VAL A 196 -29.68 24.34 -31.63
C VAL A 196 -30.08 23.66 -30.32
N GLY A 197 -31.36 23.73 -29.93
CA GLY A 197 -31.87 23.02 -28.76
C GLY A 197 -31.73 21.49 -28.89
N SER A 198 -31.28 20.82 -27.82
CA SER A 198 -31.09 19.36 -27.80
C SER A 198 -32.42 18.59 -27.77
N GLU A 199 -33.45 19.15 -27.14
CA GLU A 199 -34.80 18.56 -27.06
C GLU A 199 -35.73 19.11 -28.15
N ASN A 200 -35.74 20.43 -28.34
CA ASN A 200 -36.50 21.08 -29.40
C ASN A 200 -35.56 21.66 -30.46
N THR A 201 -35.39 20.94 -31.56
CA THR A 201 -34.49 21.32 -32.66
C THR A 201 -34.97 22.53 -33.47
N LYS A 202 -36.21 23.01 -33.23
CA LYS A 202 -36.71 24.28 -33.81
C LYS A 202 -36.31 25.50 -32.99
N LEU A 203 -35.90 25.31 -31.73
CA LEU A 203 -35.39 26.38 -30.89
C LEU A 203 -33.94 26.65 -31.27
N LEU A 204 -33.68 27.82 -31.84
CA LEU A 204 -32.34 28.27 -32.22
C LEU A 204 -31.99 29.58 -31.52
N PHE A 205 -30.70 29.75 -31.25
CA PHE A 205 -30.14 30.99 -30.75
C PHE A 205 -28.98 31.44 -31.62
N ALA A 206 -28.85 32.75 -31.80
CA ALA A 206 -27.74 33.34 -32.54
C ALA A 206 -27.18 34.53 -31.77
N ALA A 207 -25.88 34.49 -31.49
CA ALA A 207 -25.14 35.58 -30.86
C ALA A 207 -24.42 36.41 -31.93
N THR A 208 -24.22 37.70 -31.66
CA THR A 208 -23.60 38.64 -32.60
C THR A 208 -22.57 39.54 -31.91
N TYR A 209 -21.62 40.05 -32.68
CA TYR A 209 -20.60 40.97 -32.15
C TYR A 209 -21.11 42.38 -31.83
N GLU A 210 -22.28 42.78 -32.32
CA GLU A 210 -22.76 44.17 -32.21
C GLU A 210 -24.27 44.32 -31.89
N ASN A 211 -25.08 43.27 -32.07
CA ASN A 211 -26.55 43.37 -32.06
C ASN A 211 -27.22 42.45 -31.00
N GLY A 212 -26.42 41.91 -30.07
CA GLY A 212 -26.87 41.03 -29.01
C GLY A 212 -27.19 39.62 -29.50
N ILE A 213 -28.26 39.05 -28.95
CA ILE A 213 -28.71 37.67 -29.12
C ILE A 213 -30.10 37.67 -29.75
N PHE A 214 -30.30 36.73 -30.68
CA PHE A 214 -31.56 36.46 -31.34
C PHE A 214 -32.02 35.04 -31.04
N ARG A 215 -33.33 34.86 -30.93
CA ARG A 215 -34.01 33.56 -30.76
C ARG A 215 -34.95 33.29 -31.92
N SER A 216 -34.96 32.05 -32.39
CA SER A 216 -35.97 31.50 -33.29
C SER A 216 -36.67 30.32 -32.62
N ASN A 217 -37.99 30.26 -32.76
CA ASN A 217 -38.81 29.14 -32.27
C ASN A 217 -39.33 28.24 -33.41
N ASP A 218 -38.93 28.54 -34.65
CA ASP A 218 -39.49 27.96 -35.88
C ASP A 218 -38.40 27.40 -36.82
N GLY A 219 -37.28 26.97 -36.25
CA GLY A 219 -36.17 26.35 -36.99
C GLY A 219 -35.42 27.33 -37.89
N GLY A 220 -35.42 28.62 -37.52
CA GLY A 220 -34.69 29.68 -38.22
C GLY A 220 -35.51 30.41 -39.29
N SER A 221 -36.81 30.15 -39.36
CA SER A 221 -37.70 30.80 -40.33
C SER A 221 -37.96 32.27 -39.96
N SER A 222 -37.90 32.60 -38.68
CA SER A 222 -37.91 33.98 -38.16
C SER A 222 -37.12 34.11 -36.86
N TRP A 223 -36.58 35.31 -36.62
CA TRP A 223 -35.72 35.63 -35.48
C TRP A 223 -36.21 36.86 -34.73
N ASN A 224 -36.11 36.84 -33.41
CA ASN A 224 -36.44 37.96 -32.53
C ASN A 224 -35.29 38.26 -31.59
N GLN A 225 -35.01 39.54 -31.33
CA GLN A 225 -34.02 39.92 -30.32
C GLN A 225 -34.49 39.54 -28.91
N ILE A 226 -33.54 39.08 -28.09
CA ILE A 226 -33.78 38.64 -26.71
C ILE A 226 -32.69 39.21 -25.79
N ASN A 227 -32.60 40.54 -25.77
CA ASN A 227 -31.48 41.28 -25.16
C ASN A 227 -31.81 41.93 -23.81
N ASN A 228 -32.99 41.65 -23.25
CA ASN A 228 -33.42 42.32 -22.02
C ASN A 228 -32.48 41.96 -20.85
N GLY A 229 -32.01 42.97 -20.11
CA GLY A 229 -31.04 42.80 -19.02
C GLY A 229 -29.56 42.77 -19.44
N LEU A 230 -29.24 42.62 -20.74
CA LEU A 230 -27.85 42.76 -21.23
C LEU A 230 -27.40 44.23 -21.20
N GLN A 231 -26.21 44.49 -20.63
CA GLN A 231 -25.63 45.84 -20.60
C GLN A 231 -24.66 46.10 -21.77
N THR A 232 -24.32 45.05 -22.52
CA THR A 232 -23.52 45.11 -23.75
C THR A 232 -24.16 44.20 -24.79
N LEU A 233 -24.14 44.61 -26.06
CA LEU A 233 -24.65 43.83 -27.19
C LEU A 233 -23.54 43.05 -27.92
N LYS A 234 -22.30 43.15 -27.43
CA LYS A 234 -21.17 42.42 -27.99
C LYS A 234 -21.02 41.05 -27.35
N ILE A 235 -21.54 40.05 -28.04
CA ILE A 235 -21.57 38.66 -27.58
C ILE A 235 -20.48 37.89 -28.31
N LEU A 236 -19.45 37.49 -27.55
CA LEU A 236 -18.29 36.78 -28.05
C LEU A 236 -18.53 35.28 -28.14
N SER A 237 -19.27 34.72 -27.17
CA SER A 237 -19.61 33.31 -27.10
C SER A 237 -20.99 33.12 -26.49
N LEU A 238 -21.63 32.00 -26.84
CA LEU A 238 -22.93 31.60 -26.31
C LEU A 238 -22.90 30.09 -26.07
N CYS A 239 -23.36 29.65 -24.90
CA CYS A 239 -23.59 28.23 -24.64
C CYS A 239 -24.95 28.01 -23.98
N MET A 240 -25.44 26.78 -24.11
CA MET A 240 -26.71 26.30 -23.56
C MET A 240 -26.42 25.08 -22.70
N ASP A 241 -27.12 24.97 -21.57
CA ASP A 241 -27.06 23.77 -20.74
C ASP A 241 -27.62 22.58 -21.56
N PRO A 242 -26.85 21.48 -21.71
CA PRO A 242 -27.24 20.33 -22.51
C PRO A 242 -28.47 19.57 -21.96
N LEU A 243 -28.74 19.68 -20.65
CA LEU A 243 -29.86 19.05 -19.95
C LEU A 243 -31.04 20.01 -19.73
N ASN A 244 -30.83 21.32 -19.86
CA ASN A 244 -31.87 22.34 -19.70
C ASN A 244 -31.74 23.46 -20.74
N ASN A 245 -32.47 23.35 -21.85
CA ASN A 245 -32.43 24.35 -22.93
C ASN A 245 -32.98 25.74 -22.54
N ALA A 246 -33.54 25.93 -21.33
CA ALA A 246 -33.88 27.24 -20.80
C ALA A 246 -32.71 28.00 -20.17
N LEU A 247 -31.65 27.28 -19.79
CA LEU A 247 -30.47 27.85 -19.16
C LEU A 247 -29.41 28.17 -20.22
N LEU A 248 -29.08 29.46 -20.34
CA LEU A 248 -28.12 29.99 -21.30
C LEU A 248 -27.06 30.83 -20.59
N TYR A 249 -25.84 30.80 -21.14
CA TYR A 249 -24.77 31.70 -20.75
C TYR A 249 -24.25 32.45 -21.96
N ALA A 250 -24.16 33.78 -21.82
CA ALA A 250 -23.62 34.67 -22.83
C ALA A 250 -22.29 35.24 -22.34
N GLY A 251 -21.26 35.04 -23.16
CA GLY A 251 -19.92 35.54 -22.92
C GLY A 251 -19.74 36.83 -23.69
N THR A 252 -19.36 37.89 -23.00
CA THR A 252 -19.24 39.24 -23.57
C THR A 252 -17.81 39.75 -23.43
N ASP A 253 -17.55 40.98 -23.91
CA ASP A 253 -16.31 41.69 -23.63
C ASP A 253 -16.23 42.28 -22.21
N SER A 254 -17.30 42.12 -21.43
CA SER A 254 -17.45 42.70 -20.09
C SER A 254 -17.81 41.65 -19.02
N GLY A 255 -17.73 40.36 -19.34
CA GLY A 255 -18.02 39.25 -18.43
C GLY A 255 -19.13 38.32 -18.91
N VAL A 256 -19.66 37.53 -17.98
CA VAL A 256 -20.68 36.50 -18.23
C VAL A 256 -22.06 37.02 -17.85
N TYR A 257 -23.05 36.75 -18.71
CA TYR A 257 -24.48 36.87 -18.40
C TYR A 257 -25.12 35.49 -18.39
N LYS A 258 -26.14 35.32 -17.56
CA LYS A 258 -26.93 34.10 -17.42
C LYS A 258 -28.40 34.40 -17.70
N SER A 259 -29.09 33.47 -18.32
CA SER A 259 -30.55 33.48 -18.45
C SER A 259 -31.09 32.12 -18.08
N THR A 260 -32.18 32.08 -17.30
CA THR A 260 -32.85 30.84 -16.86
C THR A 260 -34.20 30.62 -17.58
N ASN A 261 -34.56 31.52 -18.51
CA ASN A 261 -35.85 31.58 -19.18
C ASN A 261 -35.69 31.72 -20.71
N GLN A 262 -34.77 30.97 -21.31
CA GLN A 262 -34.53 30.96 -22.77
C GLN A 262 -34.20 32.34 -23.35
N GLY A 263 -33.48 33.16 -22.58
CA GLY A 263 -32.99 34.47 -23.00
C GLY A 263 -34.01 35.61 -22.85
N GLU A 264 -35.18 35.38 -22.26
CA GLU A 264 -36.18 36.45 -22.06
C GLU A 264 -35.68 37.54 -21.10
N GLU A 265 -34.90 37.15 -20.09
CA GLU A 265 -34.19 38.05 -19.18
C GLU A 265 -32.75 37.55 -19.00
N TRP A 266 -31.80 38.49 -18.96
CA TRP A 266 -30.41 38.23 -18.67
C TRP A 266 -29.96 38.94 -17.40
N GLU A 267 -29.22 38.24 -16.56
CA GLU A 267 -28.59 38.79 -15.36
C GLU A 267 -27.07 38.65 -15.44
N LEU A 268 -26.36 39.60 -14.83
CA LEU A 268 -24.91 39.57 -14.75
C LEU A 268 -24.46 38.44 -13.81
N ALA A 269 -23.62 37.54 -14.31
CA ALA A 269 -23.15 36.34 -13.62
C ALA A 269 -21.61 36.30 -13.59
N ASN A 270 -20.98 37.43 -13.24
CA ASN A 270 -19.53 37.64 -13.34
C ASN A 270 -18.77 37.61 -12.00
N SER A 271 -19.43 37.21 -10.90
CA SER A 271 -18.81 37.21 -9.57
C SER A 271 -17.56 36.34 -9.54
N GLY A 272 -16.39 36.94 -9.29
CA GLY A 272 -15.09 36.25 -9.30
C GLY A 272 -14.34 36.27 -10.64
N ILE A 273 -14.96 36.75 -11.72
CA ILE A 273 -14.27 37.04 -12.98
C ILE A 273 -13.81 38.52 -12.96
N PRO A 274 -12.55 38.84 -13.35
CA PRO A 274 -12.09 40.21 -13.41
C PRO A 274 -12.91 41.08 -14.37
N VAL A 275 -13.08 42.35 -14.02
CA VAL A 275 -13.71 43.35 -14.90
C VAL A 275 -13.00 43.40 -16.26
N ALA A 276 -13.77 43.54 -17.34
CA ALA A 276 -13.29 43.58 -18.73
C ALA A 276 -12.48 42.33 -19.14
N ALA A 277 -12.83 41.15 -18.62
CA ALA A 277 -12.41 39.88 -19.20
C ALA A 277 -13.30 39.55 -20.40
N ASN A 278 -12.68 39.28 -21.55
CA ASN A 278 -13.37 38.77 -22.73
C ASN A 278 -13.69 37.30 -22.49
N ILE A 279 -14.95 36.91 -22.61
CA ILE A 279 -15.36 35.52 -22.47
C ILE A 279 -15.46 34.87 -23.85
N ASN A 280 -14.36 34.25 -24.28
CA ASN A 280 -14.19 33.73 -25.64
C ASN A 280 -14.85 32.37 -25.85
N SER A 281 -14.99 31.57 -24.79
CA SER A 281 -15.48 30.20 -24.89
C SER A 281 -16.09 29.72 -23.57
N PHE A 282 -17.04 28.79 -23.66
CA PHE A 282 -17.55 28.06 -22.51
C PHE A 282 -17.49 26.55 -22.75
N ALA A 283 -17.34 25.80 -21.67
CA ALA A 283 -17.62 24.37 -21.62
C ALA A 283 -18.42 24.05 -20.35
N ILE A 284 -19.45 23.22 -20.50
CA ILE A 284 -20.29 22.75 -19.39
C ILE A 284 -19.97 21.27 -19.18
N ASP A 285 -19.79 20.86 -17.94
CA ASP A 285 -19.67 19.45 -17.58
C ASP A 285 -21.02 18.73 -17.88
N PRO A 286 -21.03 17.73 -18.79
CA PRO A 286 -22.27 17.07 -19.19
C PRO A 286 -22.84 16.13 -18.11
N GLN A 287 -22.05 15.78 -17.09
CA GLN A 287 -22.47 14.93 -15.98
C GLN A 287 -22.96 15.76 -14.78
N ASN A 288 -22.46 16.99 -14.65
CA ASN A 288 -22.90 17.94 -13.63
C ASN A 288 -22.92 19.37 -14.18
N THR A 289 -24.07 19.82 -14.67
CA THR A 289 -24.19 21.11 -15.37
C THR A 289 -24.03 22.33 -14.46
N GLN A 290 -23.87 22.15 -13.15
CA GLN A 290 -23.43 23.20 -12.24
C GLN A 290 -21.94 23.56 -12.43
N ILE A 291 -21.16 22.66 -13.03
CA ILE A 291 -19.74 22.89 -13.29
C ILE A 291 -19.57 23.47 -14.69
N ILE A 292 -19.03 24.68 -14.76
CA ILE A 292 -18.86 25.44 -16.00
C ILE A 292 -17.46 26.02 -16.05
N TYR A 293 -16.84 25.99 -17.22
CA TYR A 293 -15.55 26.60 -17.48
C TYR A 293 -15.74 27.73 -18.49
N ALA A 294 -15.20 28.91 -18.17
CA ALA A 294 -15.13 30.05 -19.07
C ALA A 294 -13.67 30.23 -19.50
N GLY A 295 -13.41 30.10 -20.80
CA GLY A 295 -12.14 30.49 -21.42
C GLY A 295 -12.14 31.99 -21.67
N THR A 296 -11.16 32.70 -21.10
CA THR A 296 -11.07 34.16 -21.17
C THR A 296 -9.70 34.61 -21.66
N ASN A 297 -9.55 35.90 -21.96
CA ASN A 297 -8.25 36.52 -22.21
C ASN A 297 -7.39 36.71 -20.93
N LYS A 298 -7.85 36.19 -19.78
CA LYS A 298 -7.18 36.24 -18.47
C LYS A 298 -7.10 34.85 -17.81
N GLY A 299 -7.26 33.79 -18.60
CA GLY A 299 -7.16 32.40 -18.18
C GLY A 299 -8.51 31.67 -18.22
N VAL A 300 -8.54 30.49 -17.60
CA VAL A 300 -9.75 29.70 -17.40
C VAL A 300 -10.34 30.03 -16.03
N TYR A 301 -11.65 30.29 -16.00
CA TYR A 301 -12.43 30.46 -14.78
C TYR A 301 -13.41 29.30 -14.64
N LYS A 302 -13.52 28.73 -13.44
CA LYS A 302 -14.41 27.61 -13.14
C LYS A 302 -15.51 28.04 -12.18
N SER A 303 -16.75 27.72 -12.51
CA SER A 303 -17.88 27.74 -11.58
C SER A 303 -18.24 26.32 -11.17
N ILE A 304 -18.74 26.16 -9.94
CA ILE A 304 -19.27 24.90 -9.40
C ILE A 304 -20.73 25.01 -8.94
N ASN A 305 -21.35 26.17 -9.17
CA ASN A 305 -22.70 26.55 -8.73
C ASN A 305 -23.48 27.19 -9.88
N GLY A 306 -23.30 26.69 -11.10
CA GLY A 306 -24.10 27.11 -12.25
C GLY A 306 -23.91 28.58 -12.62
N GLY A 307 -22.69 29.11 -12.46
CA GLY A 307 -22.32 30.47 -12.83
C GLY A 307 -22.66 31.56 -11.80
N GLU A 308 -23.13 31.20 -10.61
CA GLU A 308 -23.34 32.19 -9.52
C GLU A 308 -22.02 32.82 -9.07
N SER A 309 -20.95 32.03 -9.00
CA SER A 309 -19.59 32.52 -8.77
C SER A 309 -18.54 31.70 -9.50
N TRP A 310 -17.38 32.31 -9.70
CA TRP A 310 -16.26 31.77 -10.46
C TRP A 310 -14.96 31.87 -9.66
N GLY A 311 -14.11 30.86 -9.79
CA GLY A 311 -12.74 30.86 -9.29
C GLY A 311 -11.74 30.72 -10.42
N GLU A 312 -10.55 31.30 -10.27
CA GLU A 312 -9.45 31.08 -11.19
C GLU A 312 -9.08 29.60 -11.25
N PHE A 313 -8.83 29.11 -12.46
CA PHE A 313 -8.52 27.71 -12.73
C PHE A 313 -7.29 27.64 -13.63
N ASN A 314 -6.19 28.29 -13.22
CA ASN A 314 -5.03 28.61 -14.06
C ASN A 314 -3.72 27.90 -13.65
N ASP A 315 -3.70 27.07 -12.61
CA ASP A 315 -2.46 26.43 -12.15
C ASP A 315 -1.85 25.57 -13.26
N GLY A 316 -0.58 25.81 -13.61
CA GLY A 316 0.11 25.15 -14.73
C GLY A 316 -0.13 25.75 -16.12
N LEU A 317 -1.08 26.69 -16.26
CA LEU A 317 -1.36 27.38 -17.51
C LEU A 317 -0.36 28.53 -17.69
N GLN A 318 0.48 28.45 -18.72
CA GLN A 318 1.55 29.44 -18.97
C GLN A 318 1.10 30.59 -19.87
N ASP A 319 0.01 30.40 -20.60
CA ASP A 319 -0.60 31.38 -21.50
C ASP A 319 -2.07 31.51 -21.12
N LEU A 320 -2.47 32.73 -20.77
CA LEU A 320 -3.79 33.03 -20.24
C LEU A 320 -4.76 33.51 -21.31
N ASP A 321 -4.35 33.65 -22.58
CA ASP A 321 -5.26 34.02 -23.65
C ASP A 321 -5.97 32.78 -24.21
N ILE A 322 -7.09 32.43 -23.58
CA ILE A 322 -7.84 31.21 -23.87
C ILE A 322 -8.87 31.49 -24.94
N SER A 323 -8.71 30.83 -26.09
CA SER A 323 -9.61 30.93 -27.23
C SER A 323 -10.70 29.87 -27.22
N SER A 324 -10.41 28.70 -26.64
CA SER A 324 -11.31 27.55 -26.63
C SER A 324 -11.11 26.77 -25.35
N VAL A 325 -12.21 26.40 -24.67
CA VAL A 325 -12.19 25.43 -23.58
C VAL A 325 -13.20 24.32 -23.91
N THR A 326 -12.85 23.06 -23.64
CA THR A 326 -13.77 21.93 -23.87
C THR A 326 -13.58 20.86 -22.79
N VAL A 327 -14.66 20.20 -22.43
CA VAL A 327 -14.71 19.11 -21.45
C VAL A 327 -14.95 17.81 -22.18
N ASN A 328 -14.20 16.76 -21.82
CA ASN A 328 -14.39 15.45 -22.41
C ASN A 328 -15.81 14.93 -22.09
N PRO A 329 -16.61 14.57 -23.12
CA PRO A 329 -18.02 14.27 -22.94
C PRO A 329 -18.29 12.95 -22.18
N GLN A 330 -17.34 12.01 -22.19
CA GLN A 330 -17.45 10.72 -21.50
C GLN A 330 -16.73 10.72 -20.14
N ASN A 331 -15.79 11.64 -19.92
CA ASN A 331 -15.05 11.78 -18.67
C ASN A 331 -14.78 13.25 -18.34
N ALA A 332 -15.70 13.88 -17.61
CA ALA A 332 -15.65 15.31 -17.31
C ALA A 332 -14.45 15.76 -16.46
N LYS A 333 -13.63 14.82 -15.95
CA LYS A 333 -12.35 15.12 -15.30
C LYS A 333 -11.27 15.56 -16.28
N ILE A 334 -11.45 15.31 -17.58
CA ILE A 334 -10.48 15.70 -18.61
C ILE A 334 -10.97 16.96 -19.31
N ILE A 335 -10.16 18.01 -19.26
CA ILE A 335 -10.47 19.32 -19.84
C ILE A 335 -9.31 19.74 -20.75
N TYR A 336 -9.62 20.35 -21.88
CA TYR A 336 -8.64 20.93 -22.79
C TYR A 336 -8.86 22.44 -22.92
N ALA A 337 -7.77 23.19 -22.99
CA ALA A 337 -7.75 24.61 -23.26
C ALA A 337 -6.84 24.90 -24.45
N GLY A 338 -7.36 25.61 -25.44
CA GLY A 338 -6.61 26.15 -26.57
C GLY A 338 -6.20 27.58 -26.28
N THR A 339 -4.94 27.89 -26.59
CA THR A 339 -4.33 29.21 -26.34
C THR A 339 -3.94 29.89 -27.64
N TRP A 340 -3.83 31.22 -27.61
CA TRP A 340 -3.48 31.99 -28.81
C TRP A 340 -2.01 31.85 -29.23
N GLY A 341 -1.08 31.51 -28.34
CA GLY A 341 0.35 31.36 -28.70
C GLY A 341 0.98 30.02 -28.32
N SER A 342 0.46 29.36 -27.29
CA SER A 342 1.13 28.25 -26.62
C SER A 342 0.50 26.88 -26.87
N GLY A 343 -0.31 26.75 -27.92
CA GLY A 343 -0.94 25.48 -28.29
C GLY A 343 -2.05 25.02 -27.35
N VAL A 344 -2.17 23.71 -27.16
CA VAL A 344 -3.19 23.07 -26.31
C VAL A 344 -2.60 22.73 -24.94
N PHE A 345 -3.40 22.95 -23.90
CA PHE A 345 -3.17 22.44 -22.56
C PHE A 345 -4.24 21.42 -22.21
N LYS A 346 -3.84 20.38 -21.48
CA LYS A 346 -4.73 19.34 -20.96
C LYS A 346 -4.67 19.38 -19.44
N MET A 347 -5.82 19.30 -18.80
CA MET A 347 -5.92 19.02 -17.37
C MET A 347 -6.66 17.71 -17.16
N VAL A 348 -6.10 16.89 -16.29
CA VAL A 348 -6.79 15.73 -15.71
C VAL A 348 -7.04 16.04 -14.25
N GLN A 349 -8.29 16.35 -13.91
CA GLN A 349 -8.71 16.54 -12.54
C GLN A 349 -8.58 15.20 -11.81
N SER A 350 -7.64 15.11 -10.88
CA SER A 350 -7.70 14.07 -9.86
C SER A 350 -8.97 14.32 -9.06
N SER A 351 -9.92 13.38 -9.09
CA SER A 351 -10.78 13.24 -7.92
C SER A 351 -9.83 13.08 -6.74
N ALA A 352 -9.96 13.89 -5.70
CA ALA A 352 -9.42 13.50 -4.41
C ALA A 352 -10.05 12.13 -4.13
N SER A 353 -9.28 11.04 -4.30
CA SER A 353 -9.72 9.71 -3.90
C SER A 353 -9.99 9.84 -2.41
N VAL A 354 -11.25 9.86 -2.03
CA VAL A 354 -11.62 9.97 -0.61
C VAL A 354 -11.37 8.60 0.00
N LEU A 355 -10.70 8.57 1.15
CA LEU A 355 -10.50 7.33 1.89
C LEU A 355 -11.85 6.66 2.15
N ASP A 356 -12.01 5.44 1.64
CA ASP A 356 -13.19 4.63 1.87
C ASP A 356 -12.89 3.52 2.88
N HIS A 357 -11.85 2.72 2.61
CA HIS A 357 -11.46 1.57 3.43
C HIS A 357 -9.94 1.27 3.28
N PHE A 358 -9.44 0.34 4.08
CA PHE A 358 -8.07 -0.19 3.96
C PHE A 358 -8.06 -1.62 3.44
N VAL A 359 -7.01 -2.00 2.72
CA VAL A 359 -6.79 -3.36 2.20
C VAL A 359 -5.43 -3.86 2.65
N PHE A 360 -5.39 -5.08 3.18
CA PHE A 360 -4.14 -5.77 3.53
C PHE A 360 -3.65 -6.62 2.37
N ASN A 361 -2.34 -6.86 2.31
CA ASN A 361 -1.83 -8.02 1.57
C ASN A 361 -2.37 -9.32 2.18
N TYR A 362 -2.29 -10.41 1.42
CA TYR A 362 -2.53 -11.73 1.98
C TYR A 362 -1.47 -12.06 3.05
N ILE A 363 -1.92 -12.49 4.22
CA ILE A 363 -1.10 -12.84 5.38
C ILE A 363 -1.11 -14.36 5.54
N ASP A 364 0.06 -14.99 5.45
CA ASP A 364 0.24 -16.41 5.74
C ASP A 364 0.14 -16.70 7.24
N ASN A 365 0.09 -17.98 7.61
CA ASN A 365 0.18 -18.38 9.02
C ASN A 365 1.49 -17.87 9.63
N GLN A 366 1.37 -17.32 10.85
CA GLN A 366 2.48 -16.71 11.57
C GLN A 366 2.83 -17.51 12.81
N THR A 367 3.97 -17.21 13.43
CA THR A 367 4.41 -17.86 14.66
C THR A 367 4.31 -16.89 15.84
N ALA A 368 3.75 -17.36 16.96
CA ALA A 368 3.62 -16.57 18.17
C ALA A 368 4.97 -15.96 18.60
N ASN A 369 4.96 -14.71 19.04
CA ASN A 369 6.14 -13.92 19.45
C ASN A 369 7.19 -13.66 18.36
N THR A 370 6.94 -14.07 17.11
CA THR A 370 7.84 -13.78 15.98
C THR A 370 7.29 -12.58 15.19
N PRO A 371 8.08 -11.51 14.99
CA PRO A 371 7.64 -10.37 14.17
C PRO A 371 7.44 -10.77 12.71
N PHE A 372 6.41 -10.22 12.07
CA PHE A 372 6.14 -10.38 10.65
C PHE A 372 5.65 -9.07 10.03
N ASN A 373 5.83 -8.92 8.72
CA ASN A 373 5.51 -7.70 8.01
C ASN A 373 4.11 -7.77 7.37
N VAL A 374 3.35 -6.69 7.50
CA VAL A 374 2.10 -6.47 6.76
C VAL A 374 2.23 -5.25 5.85
N MET A 375 1.48 -5.26 4.76
CA MET A 375 1.29 -4.14 3.85
C MET A 375 -0.17 -3.71 3.90
N ILE A 376 -0.41 -2.42 4.06
CA ILE A 376 -1.75 -1.83 4.13
C ILE A 376 -1.88 -0.75 3.06
N THR A 377 -2.95 -0.79 2.28
CA THR A 377 -3.24 0.18 1.23
C THR A 377 -4.54 0.91 1.52
N ALA A 378 -4.49 2.24 1.53
CA ALA A 378 -5.67 3.11 1.59
C ALA A 378 -6.40 3.08 0.23
N LYS A 379 -7.69 2.75 0.23
CA LYS A 379 -8.50 2.61 -0.98
C LYS A 379 -9.72 3.51 -0.97
N ASP A 380 -10.13 3.98 -2.14
CA ASP A 380 -11.43 4.60 -2.35
C ASP A 380 -12.52 3.55 -2.63
N SER A 381 -13.77 3.99 -2.71
CA SER A 381 -14.93 3.11 -2.93
C SER A 381 -14.91 2.38 -4.27
N SER A 382 -14.05 2.81 -5.20
CA SER A 382 -13.84 2.19 -6.51
C SER A 382 -12.61 1.27 -6.54
N GLY A 383 -11.93 1.07 -5.40
CA GLY A 383 -10.76 0.20 -5.28
C GLY A 383 -9.43 0.83 -5.72
N ASN A 384 -9.41 2.12 -6.04
CA ASN A 384 -8.16 2.82 -6.40
C ASN A 384 -7.38 3.21 -5.15
N THR A 385 -6.05 3.27 -5.26
CA THR A 385 -5.21 3.71 -4.15
C THR A 385 -5.38 5.20 -3.89
N VAL A 386 -5.67 5.56 -2.64
CA VAL A 386 -5.81 6.95 -2.17
C VAL A 386 -4.41 7.49 -1.89
N THR A 387 -3.72 7.96 -2.93
CA THR A 387 -2.33 8.40 -2.81
C THR A 387 -2.13 9.60 -1.88
N GLY A 388 -3.19 10.39 -1.63
CA GLY A 388 -3.17 11.51 -0.70
C GLY A 388 -3.25 11.12 0.79
N PHE A 389 -3.52 9.86 1.13
CA PHE A 389 -3.55 9.43 2.52
C PHE A 389 -2.12 9.22 3.05
N THR A 390 -1.73 10.03 4.03
CA THR A 390 -0.41 10.00 4.67
C THR A 390 -0.47 9.88 6.20
N GLY A 391 -1.66 9.70 6.77
CA GLY A 391 -1.85 9.59 8.22
C GLY A 391 -1.36 8.26 8.78
N THR A 392 -1.50 8.09 10.10
CA THR A 392 -1.36 6.80 10.78
C THR A 392 -2.73 6.14 10.95
N VAL A 393 -2.74 4.83 11.21
CA VAL A 393 -3.94 4.09 11.59
C VAL A 393 -3.69 3.30 12.87
N THR A 394 -4.75 3.04 13.62
CA THR A 394 -4.73 2.13 14.76
C THR A 394 -4.86 0.70 14.24
N ILE A 395 -4.05 -0.22 14.77
CA ILE A 395 -4.09 -1.64 14.46
C ILE A 395 -4.60 -2.41 15.66
N THR A 396 -5.59 -3.28 15.42
CA THR A 396 -6.12 -4.21 16.42
C THR A 396 -6.14 -5.63 15.87
N VAL A 397 -6.24 -6.61 16.78
CA VAL A 397 -6.40 -8.01 16.44
C VAL A 397 -7.69 -8.52 17.09
N ASN A 398 -8.43 -9.38 16.41
CA ASN A 398 -9.69 -9.92 16.93
C ASN A 398 -9.50 -10.86 18.14
N LYS A 399 -8.30 -11.41 18.34
CA LYS A 399 -7.98 -12.37 19.41
C LYS A 399 -6.59 -12.07 19.99
N GLY A 400 -6.54 -11.80 21.30
CA GLY A 400 -5.29 -11.51 22.00
C GLY A 400 -4.84 -10.05 21.84
N SER A 401 -3.54 -9.84 21.67
CA SER A 401 -2.93 -8.52 21.50
C SER A 401 -1.97 -8.48 20.32
N ILE A 402 -1.75 -7.28 19.79
CA ILE A 402 -0.81 -7.01 18.70
C ILE A 402 0.06 -5.82 19.08
N THR A 403 1.32 -5.82 18.67
CA THR A 403 2.25 -4.71 18.91
C THR A 403 3.11 -4.48 17.67
N PRO A 404 3.29 -3.22 17.24
CA PRO A 404 2.68 -1.99 17.76
C PRO A 404 1.20 -1.83 17.37
N THR A 405 0.43 -1.05 18.13
CA THR A 405 -1.01 -0.77 17.89
C THR A 405 -1.26 0.47 17.05
N THR A 406 -0.22 1.19 16.64
CA THR A 406 -0.32 2.37 15.77
C THR A 406 0.75 2.28 14.70
N THR A 407 0.36 2.56 13.46
CA THR A 407 1.29 2.51 12.32
C THR A 407 2.21 3.71 12.27
N THR A 408 3.26 3.61 11.46
CA THR A 408 3.91 4.79 10.88
C THR A 408 3.03 5.41 9.80
N ASN A 409 3.46 6.56 9.27
CA ASN A 409 2.74 7.27 8.21
C ASN A 409 2.73 6.47 6.91
N PHE A 410 1.60 6.51 6.21
CA PHE A 410 1.49 5.98 4.86
C PHE A 410 2.27 6.88 3.88
N VAL A 411 2.83 6.27 2.83
CA VAL A 411 3.50 6.97 1.73
C VAL A 411 2.74 6.67 0.45
N ASN A 412 2.21 7.70 -0.20
CA ASN A 412 1.37 7.57 -1.39
C ASN A 412 0.20 6.58 -1.18
N GLY A 413 -0.45 6.62 -0.02
CA GLY A 413 -1.57 5.72 0.30
C GLY A 413 -1.17 4.28 0.59
N VAL A 414 0.12 3.96 0.70
CA VAL A 414 0.61 2.61 0.99
C VAL A 414 1.53 2.64 2.21
N LEU A 415 1.27 1.74 3.16
CA LEU A 415 2.19 1.40 4.24
C LEU A 415 2.85 0.07 3.90
N SER A 416 4.13 0.13 3.54
CA SER A 416 4.91 -1.06 3.18
C SER A 416 5.70 -1.57 4.38
N ASN A 417 5.80 -2.89 4.53
CA ASN A 417 6.68 -3.57 5.50
C ASN A 417 6.47 -3.13 6.96
N PHE A 418 5.22 -2.98 7.40
CA PHE A 418 4.94 -2.67 8.79
C PHE A 418 5.06 -3.93 9.64
N SER A 419 6.10 -3.98 10.49
CA SER A 419 6.38 -5.13 11.35
C SER A 419 5.46 -5.15 12.57
N VAL A 420 4.75 -6.26 12.77
CA VAL A 420 3.87 -6.52 13.91
C VAL A 420 4.20 -7.85 14.57
N THR A 421 3.89 -7.96 15.86
CA THR A 421 4.06 -9.18 16.66
C THR A 421 2.75 -9.51 17.38
N ILE A 422 2.33 -10.78 17.27
CA ILE A 422 1.19 -11.34 18.00
C ILE A 422 1.72 -12.40 18.99
N PRO A 423 1.66 -12.18 20.32
CA PRO A 423 2.21 -13.12 21.30
C PRO A 423 1.39 -14.39 21.51
N THR A 424 0.07 -14.31 21.29
CA THR A 424 -0.88 -15.38 21.63
C THR A 424 -1.18 -16.25 20.42
N ALA A 425 -1.02 -17.57 20.57
CA ALA A 425 -1.43 -18.53 19.56
C ALA A 425 -2.97 -18.57 19.44
N ASN A 426 -3.47 -18.58 18.21
CA ASN A 426 -4.89 -18.73 17.93
C ASN A 426 -5.16 -19.10 16.47
N THR A 427 -6.33 -19.64 16.18
CA THR A 427 -6.82 -19.84 14.82
C THR A 427 -7.81 -18.76 14.43
N GLY A 428 -7.94 -18.48 13.13
CA GLY A 428 -8.91 -17.51 12.65
C GLY A 428 -8.65 -16.07 13.12
N VAL A 429 -7.37 -15.72 13.20
CA VAL A 429 -6.89 -14.38 13.56
C VAL A 429 -7.09 -13.45 12.38
N THR A 430 -7.57 -12.24 12.65
CA THR A 430 -7.68 -11.15 11.69
C THR A 430 -7.13 -9.87 12.30
N ILE A 431 -6.46 -9.06 11.49
CA ILE A 431 -5.95 -7.74 11.87
C ILE A 431 -6.87 -6.69 11.26
N THR A 432 -7.25 -5.69 12.05
CA THR A 432 -8.05 -4.55 11.59
C THR A 432 -7.23 -3.26 11.67
N ALA A 433 -7.22 -2.49 10.58
CA ALA A 433 -6.74 -1.12 10.55
C ALA A 433 -7.92 -0.15 10.66
N THR A 434 -7.79 0.90 11.47
CA THR A 434 -8.81 1.94 11.67
C THR A 434 -8.18 3.32 11.64
N SER A 435 -8.64 4.19 10.76
CA SER A 435 -8.23 5.60 10.72
C SER A 435 -8.93 6.44 11.79
N GLN A 436 -8.45 7.68 11.99
CA GLN A 436 -9.03 8.61 12.97
C GLN A 436 -10.49 8.98 12.67
N ASP A 437 -10.89 9.00 11.40
CA ASP A 437 -12.26 9.24 10.94
C ASP A 437 -13.11 7.95 10.86
N GLY A 438 -12.59 6.84 11.36
CA GLY A 438 -13.35 5.59 11.53
C GLY A 438 -13.46 4.72 10.28
N LYS A 439 -12.72 4.99 9.21
CA LYS A 439 -12.61 4.07 8.06
C LYS A 439 -11.77 2.86 8.46
N THR A 440 -12.19 1.68 8.02
CA THR A 440 -11.59 0.43 8.45
C THR A 440 -11.17 -0.46 7.29
N GLY A 441 -10.33 -1.45 7.59
CA GLY A 441 -10.03 -2.58 6.72
C GLY A 441 -9.59 -3.77 7.55
N THR A 442 -9.95 -4.97 7.15
CA THR A 442 -9.62 -6.21 7.88
C THR A 442 -8.85 -7.15 6.96
N SER A 443 -7.81 -7.81 7.49
CA SER A 443 -7.03 -8.80 6.75
C SER A 443 -7.83 -10.06 6.44
N ASN A 444 -7.23 -10.97 5.65
CA ASN A 444 -7.68 -12.36 5.64
C ASN A 444 -7.55 -13.00 7.03
N SER A 445 -8.25 -14.11 7.21
CA SER A 445 -8.12 -15.00 8.36
C SER A 445 -6.86 -15.84 8.24
N PHE A 446 -6.05 -15.92 9.29
CA PHE A 446 -4.83 -16.75 9.37
C PHE A 446 -4.64 -17.34 10.78
N ASN A 447 -3.72 -18.30 10.92
CA ASN A 447 -3.38 -18.88 12.22
C ASN A 447 -2.09 -18.26 12.77
N VAL A 448 -2.05 -18.05 14.09
CA VAL A 448 -0.83 -17.79 14.84
C VAL A 448 -0.47 -19.08 15.57
N ASN A 449 0.58 -19.73 15.08
CA ASN A 449 1.07 -21.01 15.52
C ASN A 449 1.80 -20.90 16.88
N PRO A 450 1.53 -21.80 17.83
CA PRO A 450 2.23 -21.83 19.10
C PRO A 450 3.73 -22.13 18.96
N VAL A 451 4.47 -21.73 19.99
CA VAL A 451 5.90 -22.04 20.15
C VAL A 451 6.16 -22.89 21.37
N ILE A 452 7.04 -23.88 21.24
CA ILE A 452 7.59 -24.65 22.35
C ILE A 452 9.06 -24.26 22.50
N THR A 453 9.42 -23.71 23.65
CA THR A 453 10.83 -23.36 23.95
C THR A 453 11.48 -24.53 24.68
N ALA A 454 12.41 -25.20 24.00
CA ALA A 454 13.12 -26.36 24.50
C ALA A 454 14.56 -26.02 24.93
N SER A 455 14.93 -26.39 26.14
CA SER A 455 16.27 -26.20 26.68
C SER A 455 16.80 -27.46 27.38
N ALA A 456 18.13 -27.60 27.41
CA ALA A 456 18.82 -28.68 28.09
C ALA A 456 19.94 -28.10 28.97
N GLY A 457 20.05 -28.59 30.20
CA GLY A 457 21.20 -28.31 31.07
C GLY A 457 22.47 -29.05 30.64
N SER A 458 23.57 -28.86 31.36
CA SER A 458 24.82 -29.60 31.09
C SER A 458 24.65 -31.10 31.34
N GLY A 459 25.29 -31.94 30.52
CA GLY A 459 25.25 -33.41 30.64
C GLY A 459 24.28 -34.11 29.69
N GLY A 460 23.74 -33.40 28.70
CA GLY A 460 22.94 -34.02 27.64
C GLY A 460 22.34 -32.99 26.68
N SER A 461 21.39 -33.45 25.88
CA SER A 461 20.72 -32.64 24.85
C SER A 461 19.23 -32.92 24.76
N ILE A 462 18.49 -31.96 24.21
CA ILE A 462 17.08 -32.10 23.82
C ILE A 462 16.94 -31.79 22.33
N SER A 463 16.18 -32.60 21.59
CA SER A 463 15.96 -32.41 20.15
C SER A 463 14.47 -32.52 19.79
N PRO A 464 13.89 -31.53 19.09
CA PRO A 464 14.51 -30.26 18.69
C PRO A 464 14.79 -29.32 19.87
N SER A 465 15.83 -28.49 19.79
CA SER A 465 16.20 -27.49 20.81
C SER A 465 15.80 -26.07 20.40
N GLY A 466 15.73 -25.15 21.36
CA GLY A 466 15.42 -23.73 21.13
C GLY A 466 13.93 -23.47 20.94
N THR A 467 13.58 -22.39 20.25
CA THR A 467 12.19 -22.06 19.95
C THR A 467 11.70 -22.85 18.75
N VAL A 468 10.71 -23.72 18.98
CA VAL A 468 10.15 -24.63 17.98
C VAL A 468 8.72 -24.22 17.68
N SER A 469 8.44 -23.78 16.45
CA SER A 469 7.05 -23.52 16.02
C SER A 469 6.34 -24.84 15.72
N VAL A 470 5.09 -24.95 16.18
CA VAL A 470 4.20 -26.09 15.94
C VAL A 470 2.92 -25.56 15.32
N ASN A 471 2.40 -26.18 14.27
CA ASN A 471 1.11 -25.72 13.74
C ASN A 471 0.03 -25.86 14.81
N TYR A 472 -0.92 -24.94 14.82
CA TYR A 472 -1.98 -24.95 15.81
C TYR A 472 -2.78 -26.26 15.78
N GLY A 473 -2.79 -26.98 16.91
CA GLY A 473 -3.47 -28.26 17.09
C GLY A 473 -2.64 -29.49 16.69
N ASP A 474 -1.45 -29.32 16.12
CA ASP A 474 -0.53 -30.44 15.86
C ASP A 474 0.12 -30.93 17.15
N SER A 475 0.68 -32.14 17.08
CA SER A 475 1.46 -32.73 18.18
C SER A 475 2.95 -32.67 17.88
N LYS A 476 3.79 -32.54 18.91
CA LYS A 476 5.25 -32.45 18.75
C LYS A 476 5.99 -33.28 19.78
N THR A 477 6.88 -34.16 19.31
CA THR A 477 7.75 -35.00 20.14
C THR A 477 9.13 -34.38 20.28
N PHE A 478 9.66 -34.46 21.49
CA PHE A 478 11.03 -34.11 21.87
C PHE A 478 11.74 -35.36 22.39
N THR A 479 12.99 -35.54 21.98
CA THR A 479 13.88 -36.61 22.44
C THR A 479 14.96 -36.01 23.33
N ILE A 480 15.15 -36.60 24.50
CA ILE A 480 16.13 -36.20 25.51
C ILE A 480 17.21 -37.27 25.55
N THR A 481 18.45 -36.88 25.28
CA THR A 481 19.58 -37.81 25.20
C THR A 481 20.65 -37.38 26.20
N PRO A 482 20.93 -38.18 27.26
CA PRO A 482 22.03 -37.90 28.16
C PRO A 482 23.38 -38.12 27.45
N ASP A 483 24.38 -37.33 27.82
CA ASP A 483 25.76 -37.58 27.41
C ASP A 483 26.33 -38.83 28.11
N LYS A 484 27.43 -39.37 27.60
CA LYS A 484 28.12 -40.50 28.26
C LYS A 484 28.49 -40.12 29.70
N GLY A 485 28.14 -40.99 30.66
CA GLY A 485 28.38 -40.74 32.08
C GLY A 485 27.31 -39.90 32.76
N TYR A 486 26.24 -39.53 32.07
CA TYR A 486 25.10 -38.84 32.64
C TYR A 486 23.83 -39.67 32.52
N LYS A 487 22.86 -39.36 33.38
CA LYS A 487 21.48 -39.80 33.22
C LYS A 487 20.55 -38.60 33.29
N ILE A 488 19.35 -38.78 32.76
CA ILE A 488 18.29 -37.76 32.85
C ILE A 488 17.88 -37.66 34.33
N SER A 489 18.04 -36.47 34.92
CA SER A 489 17.63 -36.20 36.30
C SER A 489 16.14 -35.84 36.35
N ASP A 490 15.70 -34.94 35.47
CA ASP A 490 14.29 -34.53 35.35
C ASP A 490 14.01 -33.91 33.98
N VAL A 491 12.75 -33.93 33.57
CA VAL A 491 12.23 -33.13 32.46
C VAL A 491 11.05 -32.33 33.00
N LYS A 492 11.05 -31.01 32.78
CA LYS A 492 9.97 -30.11 33.19
C LYS A 492 9.23 -29.57 31.99
N VAL A 493 7.91 -29.62 32.04
CA VAL A 493 7.00 -29.05 31.05
C VAL A 493 6.20 -27.93 31.72
N ASP A 494 6.30 -26.72 31.19
CA ASP A 494 5.71 -25.50 31.79
C ASP A 494 6.07 -25.34 33.27
N GLY A 495 7.33 -25.67 33.61
CA GLY A 495 7.87 -25.63 34.97
C GLY A 495 7.48 -26.80 35.88
N LYS A 496 6.64 -27.75 35.41
CA LYS A 496 6.21 -28.93 36.18
C LYS A 496 6.99 -30.17 35.75
N SER A 497 7.55 -30.89 36.72
CA SER A 497 8.26 -32.15 36.46
C SER A 497 7.31 -33.19 35.85
N VAL A 498 7.79 -33.86 34.79
CA VAL A 498 7.20 -35.07 34.19
C VAL A 498 8.10 -36.30 34.41
N GLY A 499 9.13 -36.16 35.25
CA GLY A 499 10.10 -37.20 35.59
C GLY A 499 11.22 -37.36 34.56
N ALA A 500 12.12 -38.30 34.85
CA ALA A 500 13.25 -38.66 34.00
C ALA A 500 12.80 -39.48 32.78
N VAL A 501 12.24 -38.80 31.77
CA VAL A 501 11.79 -39.42 30.52
C VAL A 501 12.75 -39.13 29.37
N SER A 502 13.01 -40.12 28.52
CA SER A 502 13.85 -39.97 27.31
C SER A 502 13.10 -39.37 26.11
N THR A 503 11.77 -39.33 26.18
CA THR A 503 10.92 -38.70 25.17
C THR A 503 9.71 -38.05 25.80
N TYR A 504 9.29 -36.90 25.28
CA TYR A 504 8.02 -36.26 25.65
C TYR A 504 7.27 -35.79 24.41
N THR A 505 5.97 -36.05 24.34
CA THR A 505 5.12 -35.59 23.23
C THR A 505 4.05 -34.66 23.74
N PHE A 506 4.10 -33.41 23.28
CA PHE A 506 2.98 -32.50 23.42
C PHE A 506 1.88 -32.90 22.44
N GLN A 507 0.68 -33.17 22.95
CA GLN A 507 -0.49 -33.51 22.15
C GLN A 507 -1.37 -32.28 21.95
N ASN A 508 -1.87 -32.07 20.72
CA ASN A 508 -2.81 -30.98 20.40
C ASN A 508 -2.35 -29.60 20.92
N VAL A 509 -1.24 -29.11 20.40
CA VAL A 509 -0.60 -27.88 20.89
C VAL A 509 -1.41 -26.66 20.46
N THR A 510 -2.06 -25.99 21.42
CA THR A 510 -2.88 -24.80 21.17
C THR A 510 -2.36 -23.53 21.87
N ALA A 511 -1.30 -23.65 22.67
CA ALA A 511 -0.70 -22.55 23.41
C ALA A 511 0.83 -22.68 23.39
N ASN A 512 1.51 -21.60 23.77
CA ASN A 512 2.97 -21.64 23.92
C ASN A 512 3.33 -22.49 25.14
N HIS A 513 4.40 -23.29 25.03
CA HIS A 513 4.88 -24.15 26.11
C HIS A 513 6.40 -24.02 26.31
N THR A 514 6.88 -24.51 27.44
CA THR A 514 8.32 -24.73 27.68
C THR A 514 8.60 -26.19 28.01
N ILE A 515 9.77 -26.68 27.59
CA ILE A 515 10.30 -27.98 28.01
C ILE A 515 11.77 -27.84 28.35
N GLU A 516 12.14 -28.27 29.54
CA GLU A 516 13.51 -28.19 30.06
C GLU A 516 13.98 -29.57 30.52
N ALA A 517 15.11 -30.03 30.01
CA ALA A 517 15.75 -31.27 30.46
C ALA A 517 16.96 -30.97 31.35
N THR A 518 17.05 -31.63 32.50
CA THR A 518 18.20 -31.55 33.40
C THR A 518 18.84 -32.93 33.57
N PHE A 519 20.17 -32.95 33.68
CA PHE A 519 20.97 -34.18 33.76
C PHE A 519 21.81 -34.18 35.03
N GLU A 520 22.11 -35.37 35.52
CA GLU A 520 23.01 -35.59 36.66
C GLU A 520 24.05 -36.66 36.31
N ASN A 521 25.22 -36.56 36.94
CA ASN A 521 26.31 -37.51 36.73
C ASN A 521 25.86 -38.92 37.17
N ASN A 522 26.09 -39.94 36.33
CA ASN A 522 25.80 -41.35 36.59
C ASN A 522 27.06 -42.13 37.05
N GLU A 523 28.16 -41.41 37.31
CA GLU A 523 29.39 -41.97 37.83
C GLU A 523 29.27 -42.38 39.30
N ILE A 524 29.76 -43.58 39.62
CA ILE A 524 29.95 -44.08 40.97
C ILE A 524 31.45 -44.08 41.26
N VAL A 525 31.87 -43.27 42.23
CA VAL A 525 33.24 -43.20 42.75
C VAL A 525 33.29 -43.84 44.12
N ILE A 526 34.05 -44.92 44.23
CA ILE A 526 34.31 -45.64 45.48
C ILE A 526 35.76 -45.41 45.89
N VAL A 527 35.99 -44.89 47.10
CA VAL A 527 37.35 -44.69 47.64
C VAL A 527 37.55 -45.59 48.86
N LEU A 528 38.46 -46.56 48.72
CA LEU A 528 38.84 -47.53 49.74
C LEU A 528 40.25 -47.26 50.24
N GLN A 529 40.58 -47.65 51.47
CA GLN A 529 41.95 -47.61 51.98
C GLN A 529 42.34 -48.95 52.59
N VAL A 530 43.50 -49.47 52.22
CA VAL A 530 44.00 -50.76 52.75
C VAL A 530 44.20 -50.66 54.26
N GLY A 531 43.66 -51.62 55.01
CA GLY A 531 43.70 -51.65 56.47
C GLY A 531 42.54 -50.94 57.18
N GLN A 532 41.66 -50.24 56.44
CA GLN A 532 40.48 -49.56 57.00
C GLN A 532 39.20 -50.33 56.65
N THR A 533 38.24 -50.36 57.59
CA THR A 533 36.91 -50.94 57.33
C THR A 533 35.93 -49.91 56.74
N THR A 534 36.21 -48.62 56.84
CA THR A 534 35.37 -47.58 56.23
C THR A 534 35.82 -47.26 54.81
N PHE A 535 34.87 -46.92 53.96
CA PHE A 535 35.12 -46.48 52.59
C PHE A 535 34.06 -45.47 52.14
N ILE A 536 34.36 -44.71 51.08
CA ILE A 536 33.48 -43.66 50.58
C ILE A 536 32.80 -44.13 49.29
N VAL A 537 31.50 -43.91 49.15
CA VAL A 537 30.73 -44.07 47.90
C VAL A 537 30.06 -42.73 47.60
N ASN A 538 30.44 -42.07 46.50
CA ASN A 538 29.88 -40.77 46.09
C ASN A 538 29.83 -39.73 47.22
N GLY A 539 30.83 -39.73 48.10
CA GLY A 539 30.93 -38.82 49.26
C GLY A 539 30.31 -39.32 50.57
N GLY A 540 29.51 -40.40 50.54
CA GLY A 540 28.93 -41.02 51.73
C GLY A 540 29.81 -42.12 52.33
N VAL A 541 29.85 -42.24 53.66
CA VAL A 541 30.63 -43.28 54.36
C VAL A 541 29.87 -44.61 54.38
N SER A 542 30.54 -45.68 53.97
CA SER A 542 30.09 -47.08 54.01
C SER A 542 31.10 -47.96 54.75
N ILE A 543 30.72 -49.19 55.11
CA ILE A 543 31.52 -50.09 55.95
C ILE A 543 31.71 -51.45 55.26
N LEU A 544 32.93 -51.97 55.34
CA LEU A 544 33.33 -53.32 54.98
C LEU A 544 33.28 -54.24 56.20
N ASP A 545 32.90 -55.49 55.98
CA ASP A 545 32.93 -56.56 56.99
C ASP A 545 34.35 -56.84 57.56
N SER A 546 35.39 -56.52 56.79
CA SER A 546 36.80 -56.72 57.12
C SER A 546 37.65 -55.75 56.29
N PRO A 547 38.76 -55.21 56.83
CA PRO A 547 39.57 -54.25 56.08
C PRO A 547 40.19 -54.90 54.83
N PRO A 548 40.37 -54.16 53.73
CA PRO A 548 41.13 -54.65 52.58
C PRO A 548 42.57 -54.95 53.01
N ILE A 549 43.11 -56.05 52.51
CA ILE A 549 44.49 -56.48 52.79
C ILE A 549 45.28 -56.62 51.48
N ILE A 550 46.60 -56.51 51.56
CA ILE A 550 47.48 -56.88 50.45
C ILE A 550 48.03 -58.28 50.72
N LYS A 551 47.72 -59.23 49.83
CA LYS A 551 48.27 -60.59 49.85
C LYS A 551 48.76 -60.95 48.46
N ASN A 552 49.94 -61.56 48.37
CA ASN A 552 50.57 -61.93 47.09
C ASN A 552 50.65 -60.74 46.09
N GLY A 553 50.82 -59.51 46.59
CA GLY A 553 50.92 -58.31 45.76
C GLY A 553 49.58 -57.80 45.17
N ARG A 554 48.43 -58.30 45.64
CA ARG A 554 47.09 -57.84 45.25
C ARG A 554 46.22 -57.50 46.44
N THR A 555 45.31 -56.55 46.24
CA THR A 555 44.31 -56.20 47.25
C THR A 555 43.19 -57.22 47.24
N LEU A 556 42.91 -57.80 48.40
CA LEU A 556 41.76 -58.66 48.64
C LEU A 556 40.84 -58.00 49.68
N LEU A 557 39.53 -58.09 49.47
CA LEU A 557 38.52 -57.57 50.41
C LEU A 557 37.18 -58.32 50.30
N PRO A 558 36.28 -58.16 51.29
CA PRO A 558 34.91 -58.65 51.18
C PRO A 558 34.18 -57.86 50.09
N ILE A 559 34.01 -58.45 48.90
CA ILE A 559 33.64 -57.69 47.70
C ILE A 559 32.21 -57.17 47.70
N ARG A 560 31.34 -57.77 48.53
CA ARG A 560 29.89 -57.52 48.54
C ARG A 560 29.54 -56.03 48.66
N PRO A 561 30.04 -55.26 49.65
CA PRO A 561 29.68 -53.85 49.78
C PRO A 561 30.14 -52.99 48.59
N VAL A 562 31.25 -53.35 47.94
CA VAL A 562 31.72 -52.66 46.72
C VAL A 562 30.78 -52.97 45.56
N VAL A 563 30.42 -54.23 45.35
CA VAL A 563 29.51 -54.63 44.26
C VAL A 563 28.11 -54.07 44.45
N GLU A 564 27.58 -54.12 45.67
CA GLU A 564 26.25 -53.58 45.99
C GLU A 564 26.22 -52.05 45.81
N ALA A 565 27.31 -51.34 46.14
CA ALA A 565 27.45 -49.92 45.86
C ALA A 565 27.45 -49.58 44.35
N LEU A 566 27.87 -50.52 43.50
CA LEU A 566 27.78 -50.41 42.04
C LEU A 566 26.39 -50.80 41.49
N GLY A 567 25.47 -51.27 42.33
CA GLY A 567 24.16 -51.79 41.92
C GLY A 567 24.16 -53.27 41.51
N GLY A 568 25.24 -54.01 41.80
CA GLY A 568 25.36 -55.44 41.52
C GLY A 568 24.88 -56.32 42.67
N THR A 569 24.95 -57.65 42.47
CA THR A 569 24.66 -58.64 43.51
C THR A 569 25.80 -59.61 43.71
N VAL A 570 25.90 -60.17 44.92
CA VAL A 570 26.87 -61.21 45.27
C VAL A 570 26.15 -62.38 45.95
N SER A 571 26.36 -63.59 45.47
CA SER A 571 25.85 -64.82 46.08
C SER A 571 27.00 -65.76 46.48
N TRP A 572 26.73 -66.61 47.49
CA TRP A 572 27.68 -67.58 48.02
C TRP A 572 27.08 -68.98 47.92
N ASP A 573 27.83 -69.91 47.33
CA ASP A 573 27.54 -71.34 47.34
C ASP A 573 28.53 -72.04 48.28
N GLY A 574 28.01 -72.55 49.40
CA GLY A 574 28.81 -73.24 50.41
C GLY A 574 29.30 -74.63 50.00
N THR A 575 28.62 -75.29 49.07
CA THR A 575 28.98 -76.64 48.58
C THR A 575 30.14 -76.56 47.62
N GLU A 576 30.03 -75.65 46.64
CA GLU A 576 31.10 -75.41 45.65
C GLU A 576 32.23 -74.52 46.18
N LYS A 577 32.01 -73.87 47.34
CA LYS A 577 32.85 -72.77 47.85
C LYS A 577 33.05 -71.71 46.76
N LYS A 578 31.94 -71.24 46.18
CA LYS A 578 31.92 -70.33 45.04
C LYS A 578 31.25 -69.01 45.41
N VAL A 579 31.81 -67.91 44.95
CA VAL A 579 31.20 -66.58 44.98
C VAL A 579 30.80 -66.21 43.56
N THR A 580 29.54 -65.84 43.35
CA THR A 580 29.05 -65.32 42.08
C THR A 580 28.73 -63.84 42.23
N VAL A 581 29.30 -63.02 41.34
CA VAL A 581 29.11 -61.56 41.27
C VAL A 581 28.37 -61.23 39.98
N THR A 582 27.33 -60.40 40.05
CA THR A 582 26.57 -59.97 38.87
C THR A 582 26.41 -58.44 38.85
N LEU A 583 26.65 -57.80 37.70
CA LEU A 583 26.32 -56.39 37.44
C LEU A 583 25.88 -56.24 35.99
N GLY A 584 24.67 -55.73 35.76
CA GLY A 584 24.09 -55.67 34.41
C GLY A 584 24.06 -57.06 33.77
N SER A 585 24.68 -57.20 32.59
CA SER A 585 24.82 -58.48 31.88
C SER A 585 26.07 -59.28 32.27
N THR A 586 26.95 -58.75 33.10
CA THR A 586 28.22 -59.40 33.47
C THR A 586 28.03 -60.31 34.67
N THR A 587 28.52 -61.55 34.57
CA THR A 587 28.56 -62.55 35.65
C THR A 587 30.00 -63.03 35.84
N ILE A 588 30.49 -63.01 37.09
CA ILE A 588 31.82 -63.47 37.48
C ILE A 588 31.67 -64.54 38.57
N GLU A 589 32.15 -65.75 38.31
CA GLU A 589 32.18 -66.85 39.26
C GLU A 589 33.61 -67.10 39.75
N LEU A 590 33.81 -67.11 41.07
CA LEU A 590 35.12 -67.29 41.69
C LEU A 590 35.06 -68.41 42.75
N TRP A 591 35.98 -69.38 42.70
CA TRP A 591 36.05 -70.48 43.67
C TRP A 591 37.17 -70.26 44.69
N ILE A 592 36.89 -70.55 45.97
CA ILE A 592 37.88 -70.44 47.05
C ILE A 592 39.09 -71.33 46.77
N GLY A 593 40.28 -70.74 46.79
CA GLY A 593 41.57 -71.39 46.58
C GLY A 593 41.92 -71.70 45.12
N LYS A 594 41.07 -71.30 44.15
CA LYS A 594 41.36 -71.47 42.71
C LYS A 594 41.91 -70.17 42.12
N ASN A 595 42.88 -70.30 41.22
CA ASN A 595 43.51 -69.17 40.50
C ASN A 595 42.84 -68.86 39.15
N THR A 596 41.77 -69.57 38.81
CA THR A 596 40.93 -69.37 37.62
C THR A 596 39.52 -69.06 38.08
N ALA A 597 38.93 -68.04 37.49
CA ALA A 597 37.52 -67.66 37.64
C ALA A 597 36.80 -67.87 36.31
N ARG A 598 35.48 -67.69 36.29
CA ARG A 598 34.69 -67.72 35.05
C ARG A 598 33.96 -66.40 34.85
N VAL A 599 34.21 -65.74 33.73
CA VAL A 599 33.57 -64.46 33.36
C VAL A 599 32.65 -64.73 32.17
N ASN A 600 31.34 -64.51 32.35
CA ASN A 600 30.32 -64.76 31.32
C ASN A 600 30.42 -66.15 30.68
N GLY A 601 30.68 -67.18 31.49
CA GLY A 601 30.81 -68.56 31.00
C GLY A 601 32.22 -68.95 30.54
N THR A 602 33.16 -68.02 30.40
CA THR A 602 34.53 -68.28 29.92
C THR A 602 35.53 -68.35 31.07
N ASP A 603 36.36 -69.39 31.12
CA ASP A 603 37.40 -69.54 32.15
C ASP A 603 38.53 -68.53 31.93
N THR A 604 38.82 -67.73 32.95
CA THR A 604 39.75 -66.59 32.92
C THR A 604 40.71 -66.67 34.12
N PRO A 605 42.05 -66.61 33.91
CA PRO A 605 43.01 -66.51 35.00
C PRO A 605 42.76 -65.26 35.85
N ILE A 606 42.71 -65.41 37.17
CA ILE A 606 42.48 -64.29 38.11
C ILE A 606 43.64 -63.29 38.07
N ASP A 607 44.86 -63.80 37.96
CA ASP A 607 46.07 -63.03 37.72
C ASP A 607 47.01 -63.84 36.83
N SER A 608 47.24 -63.36 35.61
CA SER A 608 48.08 -64.05 34.62
C SER A 608 49.57 -64.04 34.99
N THR A 609 49.99 -63.16 35.90
CA THR A 609 51.39 -63.00 36.34
C THR A 609 51.66 -63.67 37.67
N ASN A 610 50.62 -63.98 38.46
CA ASN A 610 50.77 -64.57 39.78
C ASN A 610 49.64 -65.57 40.12
N SER A 611 49.89 -66.85 39.89
CA SER A 611 48.97 -67.95 40.21
C SER A 611 48.66 -68.13 41.70
N LYS A 612 49.35 -67.43 42.61
CA LYS A 612 49.05 -67.45 44.05
C LYS A 612 47.92 -66.50 44.42
N VAL A 613 47.46 -65.64 43.52
CA VAL A 613 46.31 -64.75 43.75
C VAL A 613 45.03 -65.56 43.57
N VAL A 614 44.38 -65.89 44.68
CA VAL A 614 43.16 -66.70 44.71
C VAL A 614 42.13 -66.08 45.67
N PRO A 615 40.83 -66.35 45.48
CA PRO A 615 39.80 -66.08 46.48
C PRO A 615 40.08 -66.88 47.75
N GLU A 616 39.94 -66.28 48.92
CA GLU A 616 40.24 -66.96 50.19
C GLU A 616 39.21 -66.67 51.27
N ILE A 617 39.14 -67.53 52.28
CA ILE A 617 38.41 -67.25 53.51
C ILE A 617 39.43 -66.81 54.57
N ILE A 618 39.34 -65.57 55.02
CA ILE A 618 40.21 -64.99 56.05
C ILE A 618 39.32 -64.47 57.17
N ASN A 619 39.56 -64.92 58.39
CA ASN A 619 38.76 -64.56 59.57
C ASN A 619 37.24 -64.74 59.35
N GLY A 620 36.84 -65.82 58.66
CA GLY A 620 35.45 -66.15 58.39
C GLY A 620 34.78 -65.33 57.27
N ARG A 621 35.51 -64.47 56.56
CA ARG A 621 34.99 -63.67 55.44
C ARG A 621 35.62 -64.09 54.11
N THR A 622 34.81 -64.11 53.05
CA THR A 622 35.28 -64.36 51.68
C THR A 622 35.98 -63.10 51.16
N MET A 623 37.28 -63.21 50.92
CA MET A 623 38.15 -62.14 50.45
C MET A 623 38.47 -62.37 48.98
N LEU A 624 37.97 -61.51 48.10
CA LEU A 624 38.15 -61.64 46.65
C LEU A 624 39.18 -60.65 46.12
N PRO A 625 39.95 -61.00 45.07
CA PRO A 625 40.87 -60.09 44.41
C PRO A 625 40.13 -58.91 43.79
N LEU A 626 40.30 -57.71 44.37
CA LEU A 626 39.52 -56.53 44.03
C LEU A 626 39.61 -56.19 42.54
N ARG A 627 40.85 -56.02 42.06
CA ARG A 627 41.13 -55.57 40.70
C ARG A 627 40.47 -56.47 39.66
N PHE A 628 40.63 -57.78 39.81
CA PHE A 628 40.04 -58.75 38.89
C PHE A 628 38.52 -58.60 38.82
N VAL A 629 37.85 -58.48 39.98
CA VAL A 629 36.39 -58.32 39.99
C VAL A 629 36.00 -56.98 39.36
N THR A 630 36.55 -55.86 39.81
CA THR A 630 36.11 -54.52 39.38
C THR A 630 36.40 -54.23 37.91
N GLU A 631 37.56 -54.63 37.39
CA GLU A 631 37.89 -54.41 35.97
C GLU A 631 36.96 -55.22 35.06
N ASN A 632 36.60 -56.45 35.44
CA ASN A 632 35.64 -57.26 34.67
C ASN A 632 34.20 -56.73 34.77
N LEU A 633 33.86 -56.00 35.85
CA LEU A 633 32.59 -55.27 35.95
C LEU A 633 32.61 -53.95 35.15
N GLY A 634 33.71 -53.61 34.48
CA GLY A 634 33.83 -52.39 33.67
C GLY A 634 34.26 -51.16 34.46
N CYS A 635 34.77 -51.31 35.69
CA CYS A 635 35.28 -50.21 36.48
C CYS A 635 36.74 -49.87 36.11
N GLU A 636 37.09 -48.59 36.23
CA GLU A 636 38.48 -48.14 36.25
C GLU A 636 39.00 -48.12 37.70
N LEU A 637 40.27 -48.49 37.89
CA LEU A 637 40.87 -48.59 39.23
C LEU A 637 42.20 -47.85 39.29
N GLN A 638 42.31 -46.92 40.23
CA GLN A 638 43.54 -46.18 40.52
C GLN A 638 44.07 -46.55 41.91
N TRP A 639 45.38 -46.74 42.02
CA TRP A 639 46.07 -47.09 43.26
C TRP A 639 47.09 -46.01 43.63
N ASP A 640 46.98 -45.46 44.83
CA ASP A 640 47.99 -44.59 45.42
C ASP A 640 48.81 -45.37 46.46
N PRO A 641 50.10 -45.70 46.19
CA PRO A 641 50.93 -46.46 47.10
C PRO A 641 51.31 -45.69 48.37
N ASN A 642 51.31 -44.35 48.36
CA ASN A 642 51.72 -43.54 49.50
C ASN A 642 50.64 -43.52 50.58
N THR A 643 49.39 -43.34 50.16
CA THR A 643 48.23 -43.30 51.06
C THR A 643 47.57 -44.67 51.22
N LYS A 644 47.96 -45.65 50.40
CA LYS A 644 47.32 -46.97 50.28
C LYS A 644 45.83 -46.88 49.93
N THR A 645 45.48 -45.87 49.13
CA THR A 645 44.12 -45.58 48.70
C THR A 645 43.84 -46.22 47.33
N ILE A 646 42.64 -46.75 47.17
CA ILE A 646 42.13 -47.30 45.92
C ILE A 646 40.89 -46.51 45.54
N THR A 647 40.91 -45.90 44.36
CA THR A 647 39.73 -45.25 43.77
C THR A 647 39.19 -46.14 42.67
N ILE A 648 37.92 -46.53 42.77
CA ILE A 648 37.19 -47.29 41.76
C ILE A 648 36.17 -46.33 41.16
N THR A 649 36.22 -46.18 39.84
CA THR A 649 35.27 -45.37 39.09
C THR A 649 34.44 -46.28 38.20
N TYR A 650 33.12 -46.16 38.29
CA TYR A 650 32.18 -46.88 37.44
C TYR A 650 31.25 -45.90 36.74
N GLN A 651 31.23 -45.96 35.40
CA GLN A 651 30.35 -45.17 34.55
C GLN A 651 29.14 -46.06 34.24
N GLY A 652 28.11 -45.95 35.08
CA GLY A 652 26.90 -46.79 35.00
C GLY A 652 26.00 -46.49 33.82
#